data_AF-A0A9W7BK95-F1
#
_entry.id   AF-A0A9W7BK95-F1
#
_cell.length_a   1.000
_cell.length_b   1.000
_cell.length_c   1.000
_cell.angle_alpha   90.00
_cell.angle_beta   90.00
_cell.angle_gamma   90.00
#
_symmetry.space_group_name_H-M   'P 1'
#
loop_
_entity.id
_entity.type
_entity.pdbx_description
1 polymer ?
#
loop_
_entity_poly.entity_id
_entity_poly.type
_entity_poly.pdbx_seq_one_letter_code
_entity_poly.pdbx_strand_id
1 'polypeptide(L)'
;MKTFHTTLAVLLVLLELCTSFLSFPSGSRNFRNSPPITLQSDQAAWPLRPLFAAPQEPIAFVSSLSADQELESALSEVTKSALSKLPAGTSAVSLAIISVSSSYDTQSSMAVVVPAIVAQAQAQGVTIENLIGSTAGGVIGGVSNQNGDEDTVECEGIPAVSLTLTSLPDVSVEAWHISESEVPDMEYAETYSEGDWLKYLKKLEPESEEEEEDPKNIYMIAGGNFQKFLDHFLKGVDLAFPSAVKFGSVASTVSSLSKARIYSYSHKNPDSLGIFNSGIVGVTMTGDITVKPMIAQGARVVGPTYKVVDGNDSIVRSIVLDETLGSESTIEKAKESDSELKRAEKKMAEDMSKLPKPVLAEVNMMVKRLDDDEQAFMKRALLIGVERNFDETTTVGNTVKEFESLATGKGHSYLVRQVASAGMRDGSVTMPKGSVDICPGMRLRFFVRDSEGAKEELAALWTGYKKIALEEAFEGKTMFRPAACLTLPTMDRGQKLFGDRPGSGGLESGIVTEYLGSRVSNSGCFNNGVFASLDPGVCSETSVFGSAGLHVVIGPKSDRHVWGSEGFEGSEQTADDSDPAPVSPSLKKVAAPRDEDGELVLKRREVQSGRAISVSTINWSVAGKEAVPTSQLEYFLWEKETEVDRLRERNPLANILSNCKAFMMNPENAKTLDWVGAIRKSSESGLATIPEFKRADPNIGSLRKRYLITQLADEFKEGGAAALSVNCDGVMFGGSPEDLENVREACPNLPLLASDLIIYPYQIYKLRMSGADAINLVAAASTPKDILYSAKIGKSLGLQVCVCVNSVAQFKKLENLDAGVIDAISCSNREWEDMSLDATGQRAIGILKSAELKTLREKHPDLVVLIEGGVSTEAYLDEVAEAGAEGVIIGSGLSSALALQAGRSIKRN
;
A
#
# COMPACT_ATOMS: atom_id res chain seq x y z
N MET A 1 64.05 23.14 0.35
CA MET A 1 64.35 23.34 -1.10
C MET A 1 63.28 22.63 -1.90
N LYS A 2 62.58 23.41 -2.74
CA LYS A 2 61.74 23.02 -3.89
C LYS A 2 60.47 22.16 -3.65
N THR A 3 59.47 22.72 -2.96
CA THR A 3 58.01 22.61 -3.27
C THR A 3 57.16 23.44 -2.29
N PHE A 4 57.56 24.70 -2.05
CA PHE A 4 56.82 25.61 -1.15
C PHE A 4 56.78 27.06 -1.65
N HIS A 5 57.02 27.28 -2.95
CA HIS A 5 57.20 28.63 -3.53
C HIS A 5 56.29 28.95 -4.71
N THR A 6 55.30 28.11 -5.04
CA THR A 6 54.39 28.37 -6.18
C THR A 6 52.96 28.72 -5.77
N THR A 7 52.55 28.43 -4.54
CA THR A 7 51.17 28.71 -4.07
C THR A 7 51.03 30.04 -3.33
N LEU A 8 52.12 30.59 -2.80
CA LEU A 8 52.11 31.86 -2.05
C LEU A 8 52.17 33.10 -2.98
N ALA A 9 52.61 32.95 -4.22
CA ALA A 9 52.74 34.06 -5.19
C ALA A 9 51.41 34.42 -5.88
N VAL A 10 50.44 33.49 -5.92
CA VAL A 10 49.13 33.75 -6.55
C VAL A 10 48.15 34.40 -5.56
N LEU A 11 48.28 34.10 -4.26
CA LEU A 11 47.41 34.70 -3.23
C LEU A 11 47.77 36.17 -2.92
N LEU A 12 49.04 36.58 -3.10
CA LEU A 12 49.50 37.95 -2.86
C LEU A 12 49.16 38.92 -4.01
N VAL A 13 48.93 38.43 -5.23
CA VAL A 13 48.53 39.28 -6.38
C VAL A 13 47.02 39.57 -6.40
N LEU A 14 46.20 38.69 -5.82
CA LEU A 14 44.74 38.90 -5.73
C LEU A 14 44.32 39.78 -4.52
N LEU A 15 45.15 39.88 -3.49
CA LEU A 15 44.88 40.70 -2.30
C LEU A 15 45.33 42.17 -2.44
N GLU A 16 46.25 42.50 -3.36
CA GLU A 16 46.63 43.90 -3.66
C GLU A 16 45.68 44.61 -4.65
N LEU A 17 44.78 43.88 -5.33
CA LEU A 17 43.83 44.47 -6.30
C LEU A 17 42.48 44.92 -5.69
N CYS A 18 42.18 44.56 -4.44
CA CYS A 18 40.87 44.85 -3.81
C CYS A 18 40.89 45.96 -2.74
N THR A 19 42.05 46.52 -2.39
CA THR A 19 42.13 47.61 -1.39
C THR A 19 42.78 48.85 -1.97
N SER A 20 42.09 49.57 -2.86
CA SER A 20 42.32 51.01 -3.12
C SER A 20 41.33 51.57 -4.16
N PHE A 21 40.05 51.74 -3.84
CA PHE A 21 39.19 52.70 -4.56
C PHE A 21 38.05 53.22 -3.67
N LEU A 22 38.42 54.03 -2.68
CA LEU A 22 37.57 55.08 -2.11
C LEU A 22 38.45 56.31 -1.91
N SER A 23 38.38 57.28 -2.82
CA SER A 23 38.52 58.74 -2.63
C SER A 23 38.80 59.47 -3.96
N PHE A 24 37.87 60.32 -4.41
CA PHE A 24 38.09 61.43 -5.37
C PHE A 24 38.96 62.54 -4.70
N PRO A 25 39.56 63.56 -5.40
CA PRO A 25 39.11 64.23 -6.64
C PRO A 25 40.18 64.79 -7.64
N SER A 26 39.69 65.32 -8.78
CA SER A 26 40.17 66.46 -9.60
C SER A 26 41.57 66.48 -10.27
N GLY A 27 41.61 66.70 -11.60
CA GLY A 27 42.71 67.46 -12.25
C GLY A 27 43.24 66.99 -13.61
N SER A 28 42.75 67.61 -14.70
CA SER A 28 43.43 68.09 -15.93
C SER A 28 44.50 67.27 -16.71
N ARG A 29 44.31 67.25 -18.06
CA ARG A 29 45.31 67.38 -19.17
C ARG A 29 46.31 66.21 -19.35
N ASN A 30 46.81 65.80 -20.53
CA ASN A 30 46.80 66.17 -21.95
C ASN A 30 47.23 64.89 -22.72
N PHE A 31 46.53 64.42 -23.75
CA PHE A 31 46.81 64.60 -25.18
C PHE A 31 48.15 64.06 -25.76
N ARG A 32 47.97 63.29 -26.87
CA ARG A 32 48.78 63.20 -28.12
C ARG A 32 50.05 62.32 -28.14
N ASN A 33 49.99 61.20 -28.87
CA ASN A 33 50.45 61.11 -30.28
C ASN A 33 50.26 59.69 -30.90
N SER A 34 49.76 59.71 -32.13
CA SER A 34 49.34 58.66 -33.10
C SER A 34 50.50 58.18 -34.05
N PRO A 35 50.32 57.38 -35.15
CA PRO A 35 49.44 56.24 -35.53
C PRO A 35 50.27 55.08 -36.19
N PRO A 36 49.82 54.33 -37.24
CA PRO A 36 49.10 53.05 -37.18
C PRO A 36 49.85 51.87 -37.86
N ILE A 37 49.51 50.62 -37.53
CA ILE A 37 49.73 49.47 -38.43
C ILE A 37 48.46 48.64 -38.48
N THR A 38 47.87 48.58 -39.67
CA THR A 38 46.71 47.78 -40.04
C THR A 38 47.17 46.39 -40.47
N LEU A 39 46.57 45.34 -39.90
CA LEU A 39 46.51 44.01 -40.49
C LEU A 39 45.04 43.57 -40.50
N GLN A 40 44.50 43.41 -41.72
CA GLN A 40 43.31 42.65 -42.07
C GLN A 40 43.44 41.20 -41.54
N SER A 41 42.43 40.40 -41.26
CA SER A 41 40.97 40.47 -41.32
C SER A 41 40.45 39.20 -40.61
N ASP A 42 39.20 39.26 -40.15
CA ASP A 42 38.34 38.13 -39.76
C ASP A 42 38.70 37.34 -38.49
N GLN A 43 37.96 37.60 -37.40
CA GLN A 43 36.90 36.70 -36.93
C GLN A 43 36.28 37.18 -35.60
N ALA A 44 34.94 37.16 -35.56
CA ALA A 44 34.05 37.17 -34.40
C ALA A 44 34.18 38.30 -33.36
N ALA A 45 33.34 39.33 -33.52
CA ALA A 45 32.89 40.16 -32.41
C ALA A 45 32.15 39.27 -31.38
N TRP A 46 32.73 39.10 -30.19
CA TRP A 46 31.98 38.64 -29.02
C TRP A 46 30.89 39.68 -28.70
N PRO A 47 29.60 39.35 -28.73
CA PRO A 47 28.61 40.22 -28.12
C PRO A 47 28.79 40.09 -26.61
N LEU A 48 29.19 41.18 -25.95
CA LEU A 48 29.04 41.35 -24.51
C LEU A 48 27.56 41.12 -24.18
N ARG A 49 27.21 39.94 -23.67
CA ARG A 49 25.91 39.70 -23.04
C ARG A 49 25.81 40.63 -21.83
N PRO A 50 24.67 41.33 -21.63
CA PRO A 50 24.48 42.16 -20.45
C PRO A 50 24.52 41.27 -19.21
N LEU A 51 25.51 41.50 -18.35
CA LEU A 51 25.53 40.96 -16.99
C LEU A 51 24.40 41.63 -16.19
N PHE A 52 23.60 40.79 -15.53
CA PHE A 52 22.47 41.09 -14.65
C PHE A 52 21.13 41.41 -15.35
N ALA A 53 20.43 40.35 -15.75
CA ALA A 53 18.97 40.35 -15.72
C ALA A 53 18.51 40.55 -14.26
N ALA A 54 17.39 41.25 -14.05
CA ALA A 54 16.78 41.38 -12.72
C ALA A 54 16.56 39.98 -12.11
N PRO A 55 16.73 39.79 -10.78
CA PRO A 55 16.47 38.50 -10.15
C PRO A 55 15.02 38.11 -10.41
N GLN A 56 14.83 37.06 -11.22
CA GLN A 56 13.51 36.48 -11.47
C GLN A 56 12.98 35.88 -10.15
N GLU A 57 11.71 36.11 -9.85
CA GLU A 57 11.08 35.50 -8.68
C GLU A 57 11.17 33.96 -8.78
N PRO A 58 11.51 33.28 -7.67
CA PRO A 58 11.68 31.84 -7.69
C PRO A 58 10.33 31.12 -7.79
N ILE A 59 10.34 29.95 -8.43
CA ILE A 59 9.22 29.00 -8.28
C ILE A 59 9.28 28.41 -6.88
N ALA A 60 8.15 28.38 -6.18
CA ALA A 60 8.03 27.76 -4.87
C ALA A 60 6.91 26.73 -4.84
N PHE A 61 7.18 25.59 -4.23
CA PHE A 61 6.20 24.58 -3.87
C PHE A 61 6.41 24.26 -2.40
N VAL A 62 5.38 24.46 -1.58
CA VAL A 62 5.44 24.20 -0.15
C VAL A 62 4.30 23.29 0.25
N SER A 63 4.66 22.18 0.87
CA SER A 63 3.73 21.16 1.33
C SER A 63 3.63 21.19 2.85
N SER A 64 2.42 21.02 3.37
CA SER A 64 2.17 20.87 4.80
C SER A 64 1.12 19.82 5.06
N LEU A 65 1.27 19.10 6.16
CA LEU A 65 0.32 18.09 6.61
C LEU A 65 -0.07 18.34 8.07
N SER A 66 -1.36 18.21 8.37
CA SER A 66 -1.90 18.14 9.73
C SER A 66 -2.67 16.83 9.91
N ALA A 67 -2.46 16.17 11.06
CA ALA A 67 -3.15 14.94 11.46
C ALA A 67 -4.05 15.16 12.69
N ASP A 68 -4.52 16.40 12.89
CA ASP A 68 -5.51 16.70 13.94
C ASP A 68 -6.80 15.89 13.71
N GLN A 69 -7.53 15.55 14.77
CA GLN A 69 -8.79 14.82 14.67
C GLN A 69 -9.95 15.73 14.25
N GLU A 70 -9.86 17.03 14.51
CA GLU A 70 -10.90 17.99 14.15
C GLU A 70 -10.57 18.69 12.83
N LEU A 71 -11.49 18.63 11.86
CA LEU A 71 -11.27 19.16 10.51
C LEU A 71 -10.92 20.65 10.52
N GLU A 72 -11.63 21.47 11.29
CA GLU A 72 -11.41 22.93 11.32
C GLU A 72 -10.04 23.27 11.93
N SER A 73 -9.63 22.54 12.96
CA SER A 73 -8.29 22.67 13.56
C SER A 73 -7.22 22.24 12.57
N ALA A 74 -7.40 21.09 11.89
CA ALA A 74 -6.49 20.59 10.88
C ALA A 74 -6.31 21.57 9.71
N LEU A 75 -7.41 22.14 9.20
CA LEU A 75 -7.40 23.14 8.15
C LEU A 75 -6.67 24.42 8.60
N SER A 76 -6.89 24.85 9.84
CA SER A 76 -6.22 26.00 10.41
C SER A 76 -4.72 25.80 10.55
N GLU A 77 -4.31 24.65 11.10
CA GLU A 77 -2.91 24.28 11.30
C GLU A 77 -2.19 24.16 9.95
N VAL A 78 -2.75 23.39 9.02
CA VAL A 78 -2.10 23.11 7.72
C VAL A 78 -1.97 24.39 6.89
N THR A 79 -2.98 25.26 6.90
CA THR A 79 -2.95 26.54 6.16
C THR A 79 -1.92 27.49 6.76
N LYS A 80 -1.87 27.61 8.09
CA LYS A 80 -0.86 28.44 8.76
C LYS A 80 0.55 27.93 8.51
N SER A 81 0.76 26.62 8.59
CA SER A 81 2.05 25.99 8.32
C SER A 81 2.49 26.24 6.88
N ALA A 82 1.63 25.97 5.88
CA ALA A 82 1.95 26.15 4.48
C ALA A 82 2.27 27.61 4.13
N LEU A 83 1.47 28.57 4.62
CA LEU A 83 1.72 30.01 4.40
C LEU A 83 3.05 30.48 4.99
N SER A 84 3.44 29.93 6.14
CA SER A 84 4.71 30.30 6.80
C SER A 84 5.96 29.83 6.04
N LYS A 85 5.81 28.85 5.14
CA LYS A 85 6.90 28.28 4.34
C LYS A 85 7.12 28.98 3.00
N LEU A 86 6.15 29.80 2.56
CA LEU A 86 6.25 30.55 1.31
C LEU A 86 7.38 31.59 1.37
N PRO A 87 7.93 31.99 0.20
CA PRO A 87 8.88 33.09 0.13
C PRO A 87 8.36 34.36 0.83
N ALA A 88 9.25 35.07 1.51
CA ALA A 88 8.87 36.32 2.17
C ALA A 88 8.39 37.34 1.14
N GLY A 89 7.18 37.89 1.35
CA GLY A 89 6.58 38.88 0.45
C GLY A 89 5.67 38.30 -0.64
N THR A 90 5.46 36.98 -0.68
CA THR A 90 4.44 36.37 -1.55
C THR A 90 3.05 36.92 -1.22
N SER A 91 2.44 37.63 -2.18
CA SER A 91 1.11 38.23 -2.06
C SER A 91 0.00 37.39 -2.71
N ALA A 92 0.37 36.46 -3.59
CA ALA A 92 -0.54 35.58 -4.30
C ALA A 92 0.03 34.15 -4.41
N VAL A 93 -0.86 33.17 -4.34
CA VAL A 93 -0.60 31.75 -4.57
C VAL A 93 -1.29 31.36 -5.87
N SER A 94 -0.50 30.96 -6.86
CA SER A 94 -0.99 30.63 -8.22
C SER A 94 -1.89 29.38 -8.19
N LEU A 95 -1.53 28.36 -7.41
CA LEU A 95 -2.30 27.13 -7.23
C LEU A 95 -2.19 26.60 -5.79
N ALA A 96 -3.32 26.24 -5.22
CA ALA A 96 -3.41 25.44 -4.00
C ALA A 96 -3.95 24.04 -4.34
N ILE A 97 -3.27 22.99 -3.86
CA ILE A 97 -3.69 21.59 -4.01
C ILE A 97 -4.04 21.07 -2.62
N ILE A 98 -5.29 20.64 -2.42
CA ILE A 98 -5.79 20.16 -1.13
C ILE A 98 -6.22 18.69 -1.20
N SER A 99 -5.72 17.89 -0.26
CA SER A 99 -6.12 16.49 -0.07
C SER A 99 -6.66 16.33 1.35
N VAL A 100 -7.92 15.92 1.47
CA VAL A 100 -8.61 15.77 2.77
C VAL A 100 -8.94 14.30 3.01
N SER A 101 -8.56 13.76 4.15
CA SER A 101 -8.96 12.41 4.52
C SER A 101 -10.49 12.31 4.61
N SER A 102 -11.07 11.35 3.88
CA SER A 102 -12.51 11.06 3.92
C SER A 102 -13.02 10.57 5.28
N SER A 103 -12.13 10.28 6.24
CA SER A 103 -12.50 9.95 7.62
C SER A 103 -13.27 11.08 8.34
N TYR A 104 -13.00 12.34 7.99
CA TYR A 104 -13.71 13.49 8.55
C TYR A 104 -15.20 13.57 8.12
N ASP A 105 -15.61 12.87 7.05
CA ASP A 105 -16.97 12.93 6.48
C ASP A 105 -18.04 12.47 7.50
N THR A 106 -17.65 11.71 8.51
CA THR A 106 -18.55 11.24 9.59
C THR A 106 -18.74 12.27 10.71
N GLN A 107 -17.86 13.27 10.83
CA GLN A 107 -17.76 14.16 11.99
C GLN A 107 -17.98 15.63 11.65
N SER A 108 -17.73 16.06 10.42
CA SER A 108 -17.73 17.48 10.04
C SER A 108 -18.22 17.71 8.61
N SER A 109 -18.72 18.91 8.34
CA SER A 109 -19.13 19.30 6.99
C SER A 109 -17.91 19.54 6.11
N MET A 110 -17.73 18.71 5.09
CA MET A 110 -16.69 18.90 4.07
C MET A 110 -16.85 20.21 3.27
N ALA A 111 -17.97 20.91 3.43
CA ALA A 111 -18.20 22.18 2.75
C ALA A 111 -17.34 23.33 3.29
N VAL A 112 -16.76 23.18 4.49
CA VAL A 112 -15.93 24.21 5.13
C VAL A 112 -14.51 24.28 4.55
N VAL A 113 -14.05 23.22 3.86
CA VAL A 113 -12.65 23.04 3.44
C VAL A 113 -12.11 24.24 2.65
N VAL A 114 -12.75 24.57 1.53
CA VAL A 114 -12.25 25.64 0.65
C VAL A 114 -12.47 27.03 1.27
N PRO A 115 -13.65 27.38 1.83
CA PRO A 115 -13.84 28.66 2.52
C PRO A 115 -12.83 28.92 3.64
N ALA A 116 -12.51 27.91 4.45
CA ALA A 116 -11.56 28.05 5.56
C ALA A 116 -10.16 28.42 5.07
N ILE A 117 -9.65 27.70 4.06
CA ILE A 117 -8.31 27.93 3.51
C ILE A 117 -8.23 29.32 2.86
N VAL A 118 -9.21 29.68 2.04
CA VAL A 118 -9.24 30.98 1.34
C VAL A 118 -9.35 32.14 2.33
N ALA A 119 -10.26 32.06 3.31
CA ALA A 119 -10.44 33.12 4.30
C ALA A 119 -9.18 33.31 5.18
N GLN A 120 -8.52 32.22 5.56
CA GLN A 120 -7.31 32.27 6.38
C GLN A 120 -6.09 32.80 5.61
N ALA A 121 -5.92 32.42 4.33
CA ALA A 121 -4.88 32.98 3.47
C ALA A 121 -5.10 34.49 3.27
N GLN A 122 -6.35 34.90 2.98
CA GLN A 122 -6.70 36.31 2.80
C GLN A 122 -6.47 37.12 4.08
N ALA A 123 -6.73 36.54 5.26
CA ALA A 123 -6.44 37.19 6.55
C ALA A 123 -4.94 37.43 6.80
N GLN A 124 -4.05 36.67 6.15
CA GLN A 124 -2.60 36.89 6.16
C GLN A 124 -2.10 37.73 5.00
N GLY A 125 -3.00 38.30 4.18
CA GLY A 125 -2.65 39.13 3.03
C GLY A 125 -2.21 38.35 1.79
N VAL A 126 -2.49 37.04 1.74
CA VAL A 126 -2.15 36.16 0.60
C VAL A 126 -3.44 35.80 -0.15
N THR A 127 -3.46 36.04 -1.46
CA THR A 127 -4.60 35.69 -2.32
C THR A 127 -4.37 34.33 -2.95
N ILE A 128 -5.29 33.38 -2.77
CA ILE A 128 -5.27 32.11 -3.52
C ILE A 128 -5.98 32.35 -4.84
N GLU A 129 -5.26 32.24 -5.95
CA GLU A 129 -5.81 32.47 -7.30
C GLU A 129 -6.63 31.27 -7.79
N ASN A 130 -6.10 30.07 -7.61
CA ASN A 130 -6.75 28.81 -7.99
C ASN A 130 -6.58 27.77 -6.88
N LEU A 131 -7.60 26.95 -6.66
CA LEU A 131 -7.54 25.80 -5.76
C LEU A 131 -8.25 24.62 -6.38
N ILE A 132 -7.59 23.45 -6.35
CA ILE A 132 -8.21 22.17 -6.68
C ILE A 132 -7.90 21.14 -5.59
N GLY A 133 -8.70 20.10 -5.50
CA GLY A 133 -8.43 19.05 -4.54
C GLY A 133 -9.48 17.96 -4.49
N SER A 134 -9.31 17.03 -3.56
CA SER A 134 -10.31 15.99 -3.33
C SER A 134 -10.29 15.43 -1.92
N THR A 135 -11.32 14.67 -1.60
CA THR A 135 -11.25 13.70 -0.51
C THR A 135 -10.47 12.47 -0.94
N ALA A 136 -9.69 11.90 -0.03
CA ALA A 136 -8.88 10.72 -0.26
C ALA A 136 -9.01 9.69 0.88
N GLY A 137 -8.62 8.45 0.62
CA GLY A 137 -8.46 7.39 1.62
C GLY A 137 -7.15 7.49 2.42
N GLY A 138 -6.24 8.35 1.97
CA GLY A 138 -5.03 8.73 2.68
C GLY A 138 -4.42 9.98 2.06
N VAL A 139 -3.60 10.70 2.82
CA VAL A 139 -2.95 11.95 2.37
C VAL A 139 -1.44 11.86 2.56
N ILE A 140 -0.70 12.57 1.70
CA ILE A 140 0.76 12.63 1.72
C ILE A 140 1.17 14.10 1.78
N GLY A 141 2.07 14.46 2.68
CA GLY A 141 2.54 15.84 2.79
C GLY A 141 3.73 16.01 3.72
N GLY A 142 4.29 17.22 3.69
CA GLY A 142 5.49 17.58 4.43
C GLY A 142 5.20 17.93 5.89
N VAL A 143 6.01 17.40 6.80
CA VAL A 143 6.02 17.74 8.23
C VAL A 143 7.40 18.28 8.58
N SER A 144 7.43 19.43 9.26
CA SER A 144 8.69 20.04 9.67
C SER A 144 9.28 19.31 10.87
N ASN A 145 10.52 18.85 10.74
CA ASN A 145 11.25 18.19 11.81
C ASN A 145 11.95 19.17 12.75
N GLN A 146 12.41 18.66 13.91
CA GLN A 146 13.14 19.44 14.92
C GLN A 146 14.44 20.07 14.38
N ASN A 147 14.99 19.53 13.30
CA ASN A 147 16.21 20.03 12.64
C ASN A 147 15.92 21.09 11.57
N GLY A 148 14.65 21.39 11.27
CA GLY A 148 14.23 22.29 10.20
C GLY A 148 14.13 21.64 8.81
N ASP A 149 14.52 20.38 8.67
CA ASP A 149 14.30 19.59 7.45
C ASP A 149 12.82 19.18 7.32
N GLU A 150 12.36 18.97 6.07
CA GLU A 150 11.02 18.49 5.78
C GLU A 150 11.01 16.99 5.55
N ASP A 151 10.35 16.26 6.45
CA ASP A 151 10.04 14.85 6.22
C ASP A 151 8.71 14.75 5.50
N THR A 152 8.62 13.85 4.54
CA THR A 152 7.33 13.51 3.90
C THR A 152 6.70 12.35 4.66
N VAL A 153 5.40 12.46 4.93
CA VAL A 153 4.66 11.46 5.71
C VAL A 153 3.43 11.00 4.95
N GLU A 154 3.15 9.68 4.99
CA GLU A 154 1.92 9.08 4.48
C GLU A 154 0.94 8.78 5.62
N CYS A 155 -0.27 9.34 5.54
CA CYS A 155 -1.35 9.13 6.50
C CYS A 155 -2.51 8.40 5.83
N GLU A 156 -2.49 7.06 5.81
CA GLU A 156 -3.57 6.21 5.29
C GLU A 156 -4.58 5.85 6.39
N GLY A 157 -5.88 5.95 6.10
CA GLY A 157 -6.95 5.46 6.97
C GLY A 157 -7.19 6.26 8.26
N ILE A 158 -6.48 7.37 8.47
CA ILE A 158 -6.60 8.26 9.64
C ILE A 158 -7.02 9.68 9.25
N PRO A 159 -7.57 10.48 10.18
CA PRO A 159 -7.83 11.91 9.98
C PRO A 159 -6.53 12.66 9.68
N ALA A 160 -6.48 13.28 8.51
CA ALA A 160 -5.35 14.11 8.08
C ALA A 160 -5.73 14.99 6.89
N VAL A 161 -5.08 16.14 6.77
CA VAL A 161 -5.22 17.11 5.67
C VAL A 161 -3.83 17.44 5.17
N SER A 162 -3.65 17.40 3.85
CA SER A 162 -2.43 17.85 3.18
C SER A 162 -2.74 19.03 2.26
N LEU A 163 -1.99 20.12 2.40
CA LEU A 163 -2.13 21.34 1.60
C LEU A 163 -0.78 21.68 0.97
N THR A 164 -0.78 21.79 -0.35
CA THR A 164 0.37 22.27 -1.12
C THR A 164 0.04 23.63 -1.72
N LEU A 165 0.86 24.65 -1.43
CA LEU A 165 0.74 25.98 -2.00
C LEU A 165 1.88 26.21 -2.99
N THR A 166 1.57 26.85 -4.12
CA THR A 166 2.55 27.13 -5.17
C THR A 166 2.63 28.62 -5.50
N SER A 167 3.86 29.08 -5.76
CA SER A 167 4.14 30.39 -6.36
C SER A 167 4.80 30.11 -7.70
N LEU A 168 4.07 30.39 -8.79
CA LEU A 168 4.50 30.05 -10.15
C LEU A 168 4.59 31.33 -11.01
N PRO A 169 5.65 32.14 -10.85
CA PRO A 169 5.87 33.30 -11.69
C PRO A 169 6.06 32.88 -13.16
N ASP A 170 5.50 33.65 -14.08
CA ASP A 170 5.55 33.39 -15.53
C ASP A 170 4.91 32.05 -15.95
N VAL A 171 3.96 31.56 -15.14
CA VAL A 171 3.10 30.41 -15.45
C VAL A 171 1.65 30.85 -15.37
N SER A 172 0.90 30.71 -16.45
CA SER A 172 -0.55 30.89 -16.45
C SER A 172 -1.21 29.65 -15.87
N VAL A 173 -2.09 29.84 -14.88
CA VAL A 173 -2.78 28.76 -14.17
C VAL A 173 -4.28 29.02 -14.20
N GLU A 174 -5.04 28.09 -14.76
CA GLU A 174 -6.49 28.19 -14.86
C GLU A 174 -7.18 26.92 -14.35
N ALA A 175 -7.92 27.03 -13.25
CA ALA A 175 -8.73 25.94 -12.71
C ALA A 175 -10.11 25.86 -13.38
N TRP A 176 -10.56 24.64 -13.65
CA TRP A 176 -11.81 24.36 -14.33
C TRP A 176 -12.53 23.14 -13.75
N HIS A 177 -13.82 23.04 -14.05
CA HIS A 177 -14.67 21.90 -13.68
C HIS A 177 -15.58 21.52 -14.86
N ILE A 178 -15.67 20.21 -15.12
CA ILE A 178 -16.53 19.60 -16.13
C ILE A 178 -17.45 18.59 -15.44
N SER A 179 -18.75 18.80 -15.57
CA SER A 179 -19.78 17.88 -15.08
C SER A 179 -20.02 16.72 -16.05
N GLU A 180 -20.65 15.65 -15.56
CA GLU A 180 -21.02 14.48 -16.40
C GLU A 180 -21.90 14.86 -17.60
N SER A 181 -22.78 15.86 -17.46
CA SER A 181 -23.67 16.32 -18.54
C SER A 181 -22.97 17.09 -19.65
N GLU A 182 -21.72 17.52 -19.43
CA GLU A 182 -20.93 18.27 -20.40
C GLU A 182 -20.03 17.35 -21.24
N VAL A 183 -19.91 16.08 -20.86
CA VAL A 183 -19.16 15.08 -21.63
C VAL A 183 -20.03 14.59 -22.79
N PRO A 184 -19.50 14.52 -24.03
CA PRO A 184 -20.23 13.99 -25.18
C PRO A 184 -20.74 12.56 -24.96
N ASP A 185 -21.86 12.22 -25.61
CA ASP A 185 -22.47 10.89 -25.47
C ASP A 185 -21.51 9.76 -25.91
N MET A 186 -21.43 8.73 -25.07
CA MET A 186 -20.49 7.62 -25.15
C MET A 186 -20.73 6.73 -26.37
N GLU A 187 -21.96 6.67 -26.88
CA GLU A 187 -22.32 5.84 -28.03
C GLU A 187 -21.72 6.35 -29.35
N TYR A 188 -21.35 7.65 -29.41
CA TYR A 188 -20.82 8.32 -30.60
C TYR A 188 -19.43 8.93 -30.38
N ALA A 189 -18.80 8.70 -29.22
CA ALA A 189 -17.54 9.30 -28.82
C ALA A 189 -16.41 9.14 -29.87
N GLU A 190 -16.33 7.97 -30.51
CA GLU A 190 -15.32 7.62 -31.52
C GLU A 190 -15.56 8.28 -32.89
N THR A 191 -16.69 8.96 -33.08
CA THR A 191 -17.05 9.67 -34.32
C THR A 191 -16.82 11.18 -34.26
N TYR A 192 -16.50 11.72 -33.08
CA TYR A 192 -16.21 13.15 -32.93
C TYR A 192 -14.82 13.51 -33.48
N SER A 193 -14.76 14.62 -34.21
CA SER A 193 -13.50 15.17 -34.69
C SER A 193 -12.77 15.93 -33.58
N GLU A 194 -11.49 16.25 -33.80
CA GLU A 194 -10.70 17.14 -32.95
C GLU A 194 -11.43 18.46 -32.69
N GLY A 195 -11.98 19.07 -33.74
CA GLY A 195 -12.75 20.31 -33.65
C GLY A 195 -14.07 20.19 -32.88
N ASP A 196 -14.61 18.99 -32.71
CA ASP A 196 -15.79 18.79 -31.85
C ASP A 196 -15.38 18.69 -30.39
N TRP A 197 -14.33 17.93 -30.06
CA TRP A 197 -13.79 17.86 -28.70
C TRP A 197 -13.28 19.21 -28.19
N LEU A 198 -12.65 20.02 -29.03
CA LEU A 198 -12.25 21.39 -28.69
C LEU A 198 -13.44 22.27 -28.28
N LYS A 199 -14.63 22.09 -28.86
CA LYS A 199 -15.84 22.85 -28.44
C LYS A 199 -16.26 22.50 -27.01
N TYR A 200 -16.18 21.23 -26.63
CA TYR A 200 -16.54 20.76 -25.29
C TYR A 200 -15.47 21.07 -24.25
N LEU A 201 -14.20 21.00 -24.67
CA LEU A 201 -13.03 21.22 -23.83
C LEU A 201 -12.52 22.67 -23.87
N LYS A 202 -13.31 23.61 -24.38
CA LYS A 202 -12.93 25.04 -24.43
C LYS A 202 -12.50 25.59 -23.07
N LYS A 203 -13.06 25.07 -21.97
CA LYS A 203 -12.67 25.41 -20.59
C LYS A 203 -11.23 25.05 -20.22
N LEU A 204 -10.56 24.21 -21.01
CA LEU A 204 -9.16 23.83 -20.83
C LEU A 204 -8.22 24.78 -21.57
N GLU A 205 -8.72 25.65 -22.45
CA GLU A 205 -7.93 26.68 -23.12
C GLU A 205 -7.73 27.87 -22.18
N PRO A 206 -6.48 28.31 -21.94
CA PRO A 206 -6.26 29.51 -21.16
C PRO A 206 -6.84 30.75 -21.86
N GLU A 207 -7.36 31.71 -21.10
CA GLU A 207 -7.89 32.98 -21.63
C GLU A 207 -6.86 33.82 -22.41
N SER A 208 -5.55 33.55 -22.24
CA SER A 208 -4.47 34.31 -22.88
C SER A 208 -4.17 33.82 -24.30
N GLU A 209 -4.19 34.74 -25.28
CA GLU A 209 -3.84 34.54 -26.70
C GLU A 209 -2.33 34.27 -26.96
N GLU A 210 -1.56 33.88 -25.95
CA GLU A 210 -0.12 33.61 -26.12
C GLU A 210 0.10 32.32 -26.91
N GLU A 211 1.13 32.37 -27.76
CA GLU A 211 1.36 31.55 -28.95
C GLU A 211 1.23 30.03 -28.73
N GLU A 212 0.65 29.34 -29.72
CA GLU A 212 0.46 27.88 -29.86
C GLU A 212 1.71 27.00 -29.62
N GLU A 213 2.87 27.57 -29.29
CA GLU A 213 4.18 26.87 -29.24
C GLU A 213 4.51 26.21 -27.89
N ASP A 214 3.94 26.65 -26.76
CA ASP A 214 4.27 26.06 -25.45
C ASP A 214 3.32 24.90 -25.05
N PRO A 215 3.87 23.72 -24.66
CA PRO A 215 3.06 22.56 -24.33
C PRO A 215 2.25 22.79 -23.04
N LYS A 216 0.95 22.52 -23.11
CA LYS A 216 0.03 22.60 -21.96
C LYS A 216 0.32 21.47 -20.97
N ASN A 217 0.23 21.77 -19.67
CA ASN A 217 0.26 20.77 -18.61
C ASN A 217 -1.10 20.75 -17.93
N ILE A 218 -1.77 19.59 -17.91
CA ILE A 218 -3.16 19.45 -17.48
C ILE A 218 -3.19 18.46 -16.30
N TYR A 219 -3.38 18.98 -15.10
CA TYR A 219 -3.59 18.17 -13.90
C TYR A 219 -5.09 18.02 -13.63
N MET A 220 -5.56 16.78 -13.46
CA MET A 220 -6.98 16.51 -13.28
C MET A 220 -7.25 15.59 -12.07
N ILE A 221 -8.38 15.79 -11.41
CA ILE A 221 -8.87 14.92 -10.34
C ILE A 221 -10.32 14.55 -10.66
N ALA A 222 -10.53 13.29 -11.00
CA ALA A 222 -11.85 12.75 -11.33
C ALA A 222 -12.59 12.35 -10.05
N GLY A 223 -13.87 12.70 -9.94
CA GLY A 223 -14.75 12.18 -8.89
C GLY A 223 -15.03 10.69 -9.10
N GLY A 224 -15.31 9.93 -8.03
CA GLY A 224 -15.50 8.48 -8.12
C GLY A 224 -16.59 8.03 -9.11
N ASN A 225 -17.65 8.82 -9.29
CA ASN A 225 -18.73 8.51 -10.23
C ASN A 225 -18.40 8.85 -11.70
N PHE A 226 -17.35 9.63 -11.94
CA PHE A 226 -16.92 10.03 -13.29
C PHE A 226 -16.14 8.92 -14.01
N GLN A 227 -15.75 7.85 -13.31
CA GLN A 227 -14.94 6.76 -13.86
C GLN A 227 -15.53 6.12 -15.11
N LYS A 228 -16.87 6.05 -15.24
CA LYS A 228 -17.58 5.55 -16.43
C LYS A 228 -17.32 6.39 -17.70
N PHE A 229 -16.99 7.67 -17.56
CA PHE A 229 -16.72 8.60 -18.66
C PHE A 229 -15.22 8.82 -18.87
N LEU A 230 -14.39 8.48 -17.87
CA LEU A 230 -13.00 8.89 -17.78
C LEU A 230 -12.17 8.44 -19.00
N ASP A 231 -12.25 7.18 -19.40
CA ASP A 231 -11.47 6.68 -20.54
C ASP A 231 -11.78 7.42 -21.86
N HIS A 232 -13.06 7.74 -22.08
CA HIS A 232 -13.50 8.43 -23.30
C HIS A 232 -13.18 9.92 -23.24
N PHE A 233 -13.35 10.51 -22.06
CA PHE A 233 -12.95 11.88 -21.80
C PHE A 233 -11.44 12.07 -22.04
N LEU A 234 -10.58 11.19 -21.51
CA LEU A 234 -9.13 11.26 -21.70
C LEU A 234 -8.74 11.10 -23.17
N LYS A 235 -9.38 10.20 -23.92
CA LYS A 235 -9.19 10.11 -25.38
C LYS A 235 -9.56 11.41 -26.10
N GLY A 236 -10.66 12.05 -25.69
CA GLY A 236 -11.08 13.35 -26.20
C GLY A 236 -10.06 14.45 -25.91
N VAL A 237 -9.48 14.45 -24.70
CA VAL A 237 -8.41 15.38 -24.30
C VAL A 237 -7.11 15.09 -25.06
N ASP A 238 -6.77 13.83 -25.31
CA ASP A 238 -5.62 13.45 -26.14
C ASP A 238 -5.78 13.91 -27.59
N LEU A 239 -6.99 13.82 -28.14
CA LEU A 239 -7.29 14.31 -29.48
C LEU A 239 -7.25 15.85 -29.56
N ALA A 240 -7.84 16.53 -28.58
CA ALA A 240 -7.91 18.00 -28.55
C ALA A 240 -6.58 18.67 -28.20
N PHE A 241 -5.75 18.02 -27.38
CA PHE A 241 -4.49 18.57 -26.90
C PHE A 241 -3.35 17.53 -27.02
N PRO A 242 -2.93 17.14 -28.23
CA PRO A 242 -1.98 16.05 -28.43
C PRO A 242 -0.57 16.32 -27.87
N SER A 243 -0.18 17.60 -27.78
CA SER A 243 1.10 18.04 -27.21
C SER A 243 1.07 18.28 -25.70
N ALA A 244 -0.11 18.15 -25.07
CA ALA A 244 -0.25 18.41 -23.65
C ALA A 244 0.18 17.22 -22.81
N VAL A 245 0.84 17.50 -21.68
CA VAL A 245 1.09 16.51 -20.62
C VAL A 245 -0.16 16.40 -19.76
N LYS A 246 -0.83 15.25 -19.77
CA LYS A 246 -2.02 14.97 -18.95
C LYS A 246 -1.64 14.03 -17.83
N PHE A 247 -2.07 14.35 -16.61
CA PHE A 247 -1.88 13.48 -15.46
C PHE A 247 -2.93 13.72 -14.41
N GLY A 248 -3.13 12.75 -13.52
CA GLY A 248 -4.10 12.91 -12.46
C GLY A 248 -4.50 11.64 -11.76
N SER A 249 -5.55 11.77 -10.96
CA SER A 249 -6.05 10.70 -10.12
C SER A 249 -7.58 10.64 -10.05
N VAL A 250 -8.08 9.52 -9.55
CA VAL A 250 -9.49 9.31 -9.22
C VAL A 250 -9.65 9.39 -7.70
N ALA A 251 -10.46 10.34 -7.24
CA ALA A 251 -10.73 10.57 -5.82
C ALA A 251 -11.21 9.29 -5.12
N SER A 252 -10.84 9.14 -3.84
CA SER A 252 -11.05 7.91 -3.09
C SER A 252 -11.61 8.15 -1.69
N THR A 253 -12.03 7.08 -1.02
CA THR A 253 -12.51 7.13 0.35
C THR A 253 -12.01 5.93 1.16
N VAL A 254 -11.88 6.09 2.48
CA VAL A 254 -11.53 5.00 3.41
C VAL A 254 -12.69 3.99 3.55
N SER A 255 -13.93 4.48 3.43
CA SER A 255 -15.15 3.70 3.59
C SER A 255 -16.00 3.75 2.32
N SER A 256 -16.64 2.63 1.99
CA SER A 256 -17.64 2.54 0.93
C SER A 256 -18.94 3.30 1.25
N LEU A 257 -19.14 3.70 2.50
CA LEU A 257 -20.28 4.52 2.93
C LEU A 257 -20.06 6.02 2.68
N SER A 258 -18.80 6.45 2.53
CA SER A 258 -18.44 7.84 2.26
C SER A 258 -18.44 8.14 0.77
N LYS A 259 -18.76 9.38 0.40
CA LYS A 259 -18.73 9.82 -1.01
C LYS A 259 -17.46 10.62 -1.28
N ALA A 260 -16.73 10.20 -2.30
CA ALA A 260 -15.59 10.98 -2.80
C ALA A 260 -16.08 12.34 -3.31
N ARG A 261 -15.43 13.42 -2.88
CA ARG A 261 -15.70 14.79 -3.29
C ARG A 261 -14.48 15.37 -3.97
N ILE A 262 -14.72 16.27 -4.91
CA ILE A 262 -13.70 17.07 -5.58
C ILE A 262 -13.98 18.55 -5.32
N TYR A 263 -12.91 19.31 -5.17
CA TYR A 263 -12.92 20.73 -4.82
C TYR A 263 -12.37 21.54 -5.98
N SER A 264 -13.00 22.67 -6.28
CA SER A 264 -12.49 23.68 -7.22
C SER A 264 -12.84 25.08 -6.72
N TYR A 265 -11.94 26.03 -6.94
CA TYR A 265 -12.14 27.45 -6.68
C TYR A 265 -11.21 28.28 -7.57
N SER A 266 -11.73 29.41 -8.07
CA SER A 266 -10.97 30.43 -8.78
C SER A 266 -11.29 31.81 -8.25
N HIS A 267 -10.27 32.63 -7.97
CA HIS A 267 -10.43 34.00 -7.49
C HIS A 267 -11.09 34.91 -8.52
N LYS A 268 -10.88 34.65 -9.82
CA LYS A 268 -11.53 35.39 -10.92
C LYS A 268 -13.06 35.22 -10.90
N ASN A 269 -13.53 34.10 -10.37
CA ASN A 269 -14.95 33.79 -10.24
C ASN A 269 -15.24 33.22 -8.85
N PRO A 270 -15.37 34.05 -7.80
CA PRO A 270 -15.52 33.56 -6.43
C PRO A 270 -16.77 32.71 -6.19
N ASP A 271 -17.82 32.90 -7.01
CA ASP A 271 -19.05 32.09 -7.02
C ASP A 271 -18.81 30.66 -7.57
N SER A 272 -17.63 30.40 -8.13
CA SER A 272 -17.19 29.07 -8.61
C SER A 272 -16.72 28.12 -7.50
N LEU A 273 -16.89 28.50 -6.23
CA LEU A 273 -16.63 27.63 -5.08
C LEU A 273 -17.43 26.33 -5.21
N GLY A 274 -16.77 25.30 -5.70
CA GLY A 274 -17.40 24.08 -6.16
C GLY A 274 -16.98 22.89 -5.32
N ILE A 275 -17.91 22.34 -4.55
CA ILE A 275 -17.78 21.02 -3.95
C ILE A 275 -18.67 20.08 -4.76
N PHE A 276 -18.04 19.16 -5.50
CA PHE A 276 -18.76 18.27 -6.40
C PHE A 276 -18.64 16.82 -5.94
N ASN A 277 -19.74 16.07 -6.05
CA ASN A 277 -19.77 14.63 -5.77
C ASN A 277 -19.53 13.76 -7.02
N SER A 278 -19.35 14.41 -8.17
CA SER A 278 -19.26 13.81 -9.51
C SER A 278 -18.67 14.86 -10.47
N GLY A 279 -18.18 14.42 -11.62
CA GLY A 279 -17.46 15.29 -12.55
C GLY A 279 -15.96 15.16 -12.41
N ILE A 280 -15.23 16.06 -13.07
CA ILE A 280 -13.78 16.15 -13.04
C ILE A 280 -13.39 17.61 -12.85
N VAL A 281 -12.47 17.85 -11.93
CA VAL A 281 -11.83 19.17 -11.74
C VAL A 281 -10.42 19.09 -12.27
N GLY A 282 -9.88 20.21 -12.74
CA GLY A 282 -8.51 20.25 -13.18
C GLY A 282 -7.95 21.65 -13.23
N VAL A 283 -6.67 21.71 -13.55
CA VAL A 283 -5.94 22.95 -13.79
C VAL A 283 -5.11 22.80 -15.06
N THR A 284 -5.20 23.80 -15.93
CA THR A 284 -4.31 23.93 -17.08
C THR A 284 -3.18 24.90 -16.73
N MET A 285 -1.95 24.52 -17.03
CA MET A 285 -0.75 25.31 -16.77
C MET A 285 0.07 25.48 -18.06
N THR A 286 0.44 26.72 -18.39
CA THR A 286 1.31 27.09 -19.53
C THR A 286 2.37 28.09 -19.10
N GLY A 287 3.51 28.16 -19.80
CA GLY A 287 4.62 29.06 -19.49
C GLY A 287 5.85 28.31 -18.96
N ASP A 288 6.58 28.92 -18.01
CA ASP A 288 7.85 28.40 -17.49
C ASP A 288 7.68 27.23 -16.49
N ILE A 289 7.04 26.16 -16.95
CA ILE A 289 6.78 24.96 -16.15
C ILE A 289 6.99 23.70 -17.00
N THR A 290 7.63 22.70 -16.39
CA THR A 290 7.83 21.37 -16.95
C THR A 290 7.30 20.34 -15.97
N VAL A 291 6.52 19.39 -16.49
CA VAL A 291 5.94 18.29 -15.73
C VAL A 291 6.38 16.96 -16.33
N LYS A 292 6.95 16.09 -15.48
CA LYS A 292 7.41 14.75 -15.85
C LYS A 292 6.65 13.70 -15.04
N PRO A 293 5.51 13.17 -15.52
CA PRO A 293 4.80 12.08 -14.87
C PRO A 293 5.52 10.74 -15.12
N MET A 294 5.54 9.89 -14.11
CA MET A 294 6.09 8.54 -14.16
C MET A 294 5.14 7.57 -13.47
N ILE A 295 4.81 6.46 -14.13
CA ILE A 295 3.91 5.44 -13.59
C ILE A 295 4.72 4.22 -13.15
N ALA A 296 4.51 3.79 -11.92
CA ALA A 296 4.90 2.48 -11.42
C ALA A 296 3.68 1.56 -11.43
N GLN A 297 3.63 0.58 -12.33
CA GLN A 297 2.54 -0.37 -12.48
C GLN A 297 2.46 -1.36 -11.31
N GLY A 298 3.54 -1.55 -10.56
CA GLY A 298 3.66 -2.47 -9.42
C GLY A 298 3.47 -3.92 -9.84
N ALA A 299 4.10 -4.36 -10.91
CA ALA A 299 3.92 -5.70 -11.43
C ALA A 299 5.23 -6.29 -11.97
N ARG A 300 5.47 -7.57 -11.68
CA ARG A 300 6.64 -8.32 -12.12
C ARG A 300 6.24 -9.42 -13.10
N VAL A 301 7.08 -9.62 -14.11
CA VAL A 301 6.91 -10.66 -15.13
C VAL A 301 6.96 -12.06 -14.53
N VAL A 302 6.09 -12.92 -15.04
CA VAL A 302 6.06 -14.35 -14.74
C VAL A 302 5.93 -15.17 -16.03
N GLY A 303 6.77 -16.19 -16.17
CA GLY A 303 6.75 -17.10 -17.31
C GLY A 303 7.40 -16.53 -18.58
N PRO A 304 7.31 -17.25 -19.71
CA PRO A 304 7.95 -16.88 -20.96
C PRO A 304 7.12 -15.85 -21.75
N THR A 305 7.69 -15.37 -22.86
CA THR A 305 6.98 -14.52 -23.83
C THR A 305 6.11 -15.35 -24.76
N TYR A 306 4.90 -14.88 -25.01
CA TYR A 306 3.97 -15.48 -25.97
C TYR A 306 3.66 -14.51 -27.09
N LYS A 307 3.30 -15.05 -28.26
CA LYS A 307 2.80 -14.30 -29.42
C LYS A 307 1.31 -14.58 -29.60
N VAL A 308 0.52 -13.53 -29.83
CA VAL A 308 -0.91 -13.64 -30.13
C VAL A 308 -1.09 -14.22 -31.53
N VAL A 309 -1.78 -15.35 -31.63
CA VAL A 309 -2.09 -16.03 -32.91
C VAL A 309 -3.47 -15.61 -33.41
N ASP A 310 -4.43 -15.50 -32.50
CA ASP A 310 -5.80 -15.08 -32.78
C ASP A 310 -6.30 -14.18 -31.63
N GLY A 311 -6.74 -12.99 -32.00
CA GLY A 311 -7.27 -11.96 -31.12
C GLY A 311 -7.78 -10.78 -31.94
N ASN A 312 -8.71 -10.01 -31.37
CA ASN A 312 -9.18 -8.74 -31.93
C ASN A 312 -9.72 -7.84 -30.83
N ASP A 313 -9.68 -6.53 -31.06
CA ASP A 313 -10.16 -5.51 -30.13
C ASP A 313 -9.56 -5.70 -28.72
N SER A 314 -10.34 -6.11 -27.73
CA SER A 314 -9.85 -6.36 -26.37
C SER A 314 -9.74 -7.86 -26.03
N ILE A 315 -9.90 -8.76 -27.00
CA ILE A 315 -10.00 -10.21 -26.78
C ILE A 315 -8.77 -10.93 -27.33
N VAL A 316 -8.12 -11.74 -26.49
CA VAL A 316 -7.08 -12.69 -26.88
C VAL A 316 -7.66 -14.09 -26.86
N ARG A 317 -7.71 -14.78 -28.02
CA ARG A 317 -8.27 -16.14 -28.13
C ARG A 317 -7.20 -17.21 -28.00
N SER A 318 -6.11 -17.08 -28.76
CA SER A 318 -5.03 -18.07 -28.73
C SER A 318 -3.65 -17.44 -28.82
N ILE A 319 -2.71 -18.10 -28.14
CA ILE A 319 -1.31 -17.69 -28.02
C ILE A 319 -0.39 -18.88 -28.32
N VAL A 320 0.83 -18.58 -28.75
CA VAL A 320 1.91 -19.54 -28.96
C VAL A 320 3.19 -19.03 -28.28
N LEU A 321 4.07 -19.93 -27.84
CA LEU A 321 5.34 -19.55 -27.25
C LEU A 321 6.21 -18.84 -28.30
N ASP A 322 6.80 -17.69 -27.95
CA ASP A 322 7.70 -16.97 -28.86
C ASP A 322 9.14 -17.51 -28.75
N GLU A 323 9.50 -18.43 -29.64
CA GLU A 323 10.84 -19.07 -29.68
C GLU A 323 11.94 -18.14 -30.22
N THR A 324 11.60 -16.99 -30.78
CA THR A 324 12.59 -16.04 -31.35
C THR A 324 13.49 -15.38 -30.30
N LEU A 325 13.13 -15.48 -29.02
CA LEU A 325 13.78 -14.80 -27.89
C LEU A 325 14.66 -15.71 -27.01
N GLY A 326 14.90 -16.96 -27.40
CA GLY A 326 15.92 -17.84 -26.79
C GLY A 326 15.72 -18.18 -25.30
N SER A 327 15.22 -19.38 -25.01
CA SER A 327 15.21 -19.92 -23.66
C SER A 327 16.63 -20.34 -23.20
N GLU A 328 17.39 -19.44 -22.56
CA GLU A 328 18.49 -19.84 -21.70
C GLU A 328 18.01 -19.91 -20.25
N SER A 329 17.57 -21.10 -19.80
CA SER A 329 17.86 -21.65 -18.47
C SER A 329 17.04 -22.92 -18.14
N THR A 330 17.31 -24.06 -18.79
CA THR A 330 17.29 -25.37 -18.11
C THR A 330 18.07 -26.49 -18.83
N ILE A 331 19.01 -26.18 -19.74
CA ILE A 331 19.73 -27.24 -20.49
C ILE A 331 21.24 -27.27 -20.21
N GLU A 332 21.82 -26.29 -19.53
CA GLU A 332 23.24 -26.34 -19.14
C GLU A 332 23.45 -26.72 -17.68
N LYS A 333 23.17 -27.99 -17.36
CA LYS A 333 23.82 -28.76 -16.28
C LYS A 333 23.42 -30.24 -16.37
N ALA A 334 23.74 -30.88 -17.48
CA ALA A 334 23.80 -32.34 -17.54
C ALA A 334 24.86 -32.76 -18.56
N LYS A 335 26.13 -32.79 -18.12
CA LYS A 335 27.11 -33.64 -18.80
C LYS A 335 26.80 -35.10 -18.47
N GLU A 336 26.70 -35.88 -19.54
CA GLU A 336 26.86 -37.35 -19.63
C GLU A 336 25.77 -38.26 -19.02
N SER A 337 24.73 -38.54 -19.82
CA SER A 337 24.25 -39.91 -20.14
C SER A 337 23.05 -39.83 -21.07
N ASP A 338 23.32 -39.92 -22.38
CA ASP A 338 22.33 -39.79 -23.44
C ASP A 338 21.51 -41.09 -23.57
N SER A 339 20.18 -40.99 -23.45
CA SER A 339 19.24 -42.09 -23.75
C SER A 339 18.24 -41.60 -24.80
N GLU A 340 17.94 -42.44 -25.80
CA GLU A 340 17.06 -42.10 -26.94
C GLU A 340 15.66 -41.60 -26.51
N LEU A 341 15.18 -42.07 -25.36
CA LEU A 341 13.92 -41.65 -24.73
C LEU A 341 13.91 -40.16 -24.37
N LYS A 342 14.97 -39.62 -23.75
CA LYS A 342 15.04 -38.19 -23.40
C LYS A 342 15.08 -37.30 -24.63
N ARG A 343 15.64 -37.80 -25.74
CA ARG A 343 15.69 -37.08 -27.03
C ARG A 343 14.34 -37.03 -27.72
N ALA A 344 13.55 -38.11 -27.62
CA ALA A 344 12.18 -38.16 -28.11
C ALA A 344 11.23 -37.28 -27.28
N GLU A 345 11.36 -37.31 -25.94
CA GLU A 345 10.61 -36.43 -25.03
C GLU A 345 10.89 -34.96 -25.30
N LYS A 346 12.17 -34.59 -25.50
CA LYS A 346 12.57 -33.23 -25.86
C LYS A 346 11.97 -32.79 -27.19
N LYS A 347 12.02 -33.64 -28.22
CA LYS A 347 11.44 -33.35 -29.54
C LYS A 347 9.91 -33.22 -29.49
N MET A 348 9.24 -34.06 -28.70
CA MET A 348 7.79 -34.00 -28.50
C MET A 348 7.37 -32.74 -27.72
N ALA A 349 8.19 -32.27 -26.77
CA ALA A 349 7.97 -31.00 -26.07
C ALA A 349 8.16 -29.78 -26.99
N GLU A 350 9.16 -29.81 -27.88
CA GLU A 350 9.39 -28.80 -28.93
C GLU A 350 8.28 -28.78 -30.00
N ASP A 351 7.68 -29.92 -30.34
CA ASP A 351 6.55 -29.97 -31.26
C ASP A 351 5.25 -29.48 -30.59
N MET A 352 5.10 -29.67 -29.27
CA MET A 352 3.96 -29.22 -28.46
C MET A 352 3.99 -27.73 -28.08
N SER A 353 5.15 -27.05 -28.13
CA SER A 353 5.26 -25.59 -27.88
C SER A 353 4.74 -24.75 -29.05
N LYS A 354 4.76 -25.30 -30.27
CA LYS A 354 4.39 -24.63 -31.52
C LYS A 354 2.89 -24.63 -31.84
N LEU A 355 2.11 -25.42 -31.09
CA LEU A 355 0.66 -25.48 -31.26
C LEU A 355 0.00 -24.26 -30.56
N PRO A 356 -0.88 -23.50 -31.25
CA PRO A 356 -1.66 -22.44 -30.63
C PRO A 356 -2.54 -23.01 -29.52
N LYS A 357 -2.53 -22.34 -28.36
CA LYS A 357 -3.29 -22.75 -27.17
C LYS A 357 -4.19 -21.61 -26.69
N PRO A 358 -5.35 -21.93 -26.10
CA PRO A 358 -6.14 -20.93 -25.38
C PRO A 358 -5.35 -20.31 -24.23
N VAL A 359 -5.55 -19.01 -23.99
CA VAL A 359 -4.80 -18.28 -22.96
C VAL A 359 -5.00 -18.91 -21.58
N LEU A 360 -6.23 -19.27 -21.23
CA LEU A 360 -6.53 -19.89 -19.93
C LEU A 360 -5.85 -21.25 -19.73
N ALA A 361 -5.62 -22.01 -20.81
CA ALA A 361 -4.95 -23.29 -20.72
C ALA A 361 -3.50 -23.11 -20.28
N GLU A 362 -2.82 -22.11 -20.84
CA GLU A 362 -1.45 -21.77 -20.49
C GLU A 362 -1.35 -21.17 -19.09
N VAL A 363 -2.26 -20.27 -18.72
CA VAL A 363 -2.36 -19.74 -17.35
C VAL A 363 -2.49 -20.88 -16.34
N ASN A 364 -3.36 -21.87 -16.58
CA ASN A 364 -3.52 -23.03 -15.70
C ASN A 364 -2.28 -23.90 -15.60
N MET A 365 -1.45 -23.98 -16.64
CA MET A 365 -0.16 -24.66 -16.59
C MET A 365 0.89 -23.86 -15.83
N MET A 366 0.94 -22.54 -16.06
CA MET A 366 1.89 -21.64 -15.43
C MET A 366 1.62 -21.51 -13.93
N VAL A 367 0.36 -21.35 -13.51
CA VAL A 367 -0.06 -21.28 -12.09
C VAL A 367 0.45 -22.49 -11.30
N LYS A 368 0.57 -23.68 -11.91
CA LYS A 368 1.11 -24.88 -11.22
C LYS A 368 2.62 -24.80 -10.93
N ARG A 369 3.34 -23.86 -11.56
CA ARG A 369 4.78 -23.66 -11.41
C ARG A 369 5.13 -22.48 -10.50
N LEU A 370 4.15 -21.69 -10.09
CA LEU A 370 4.31 -20.53 -9.22
C LEU A 370 4.25 -20.93 -7.76
N ASP A 371 4.84 -20.12 -6.88
CA ASP A 371 4.68 -20.30 -5.44
C ASP A 371 3.25 -20.00 -4.97
N ASP A 372 2.93 -20.34 -3.73
CA ASP A 372 1.56 -20.26 -3.22
C ASP A 372 1.02 -18.81 -3.16
N ASP A 373 1.89 -17.82 -2.95
CA ASP A 373 1.54 -16.40 -2.88
C ASP A 373 1.27 -15.83 -4.28
N GLU A 374 2.15 -16.10 -5.24
CA GLU A 374 1.98 -15.78 -6.66
C GLU A 374 0.73 -16.47 -7.24
N GLN A 375 0.48 -17.72 -6.86
CA GLN A 375 -0.74 -18.43 -7.23
C GLN A 375 -1.99 -17.78 -6.64
N ALA A 376 -1.96 -17.39 -5.37
CA ALA A 376 -3.07 -16.70 -4.72
C ALA A 376 -3.36 -15.37 -5.40
N PHE A 377 -2.32 -14.63 -5.78
CA PHE A 377 -2.44 -13.38 -6.52
C PHE A 377 -3.04 -13.61 -7.92
N MET A 378 -2.48 -14.50 -8.74
CA MET A 378 -2.98 -14.84 -10.09
C MET A 378 -4.44 -15.32 -10.08
N LYS A 379 -4.86 -16.01 -9.02
CA LYS A 379 -6.26 -16.45 -8.83
C LYS A 379 -7.19 -15.29 -8.46
N ARG A 380 -6.69 -14.23 -7.83
CA ARG A 380 -7.47 -13.02 -7.47
C ARG A 380 -7.54 -12.03 -8.64
N ALA A 381 -6.40 -11.78 -9.29
CA ALA A 381 -6.28 -10.88 -10.43
C ALA A 381 -5.27 -11.46 -11.42
N LEU A 382 -5.75 -11.85 -12.61
CA LEU A 382 -4.88 -12.20 -13.72
C LEU A 382 -4.40 -10.89 -14.36
N LEU A 383 -3.08 -10.67 -14.36
CA LEU A 383 -2.46 -9.54 -15.04
C LEU A 383 -1.76 -10.01 -16.31
N ILE A 384 -2.01 -9.27 -17.39
CA ILE A 384 -1.44 -9.52 -18.70
C ILE A 384 -0.78 -8.23 -19.16
N GLY A 385 0.51 -8.34 -19.50
CA GLY A 385 1.26 -7.28 -20.15
C GLY A 385 1.29 -7.49 -21.64
N VAL A 386 0.93 -6.46 -22.41
CA VAL A 386 1.01 -6.46 -23.87
C VAL A 386 2.15 -5.54 -24.28
N GLU A 387 3.04 -6.03 -25.16
CA GLU A 387 4.22 -5.28 -25.61
C GLU A 387 3.80 -4.01 -26.36
N ARG A 388 4.40 -2.88 -25.99
CA ARG A 388 4.18 -1.57 -26.60
C ARG A 388 5.32 -1.33 -27.60
N ASN A 389 5.02 -1.02 -28.86
CA ASN A 389 5.98 -0.84 -29.97
C ASN A 389 6.53 -2.13 -30.59
N PHE A 390 5.63 -2.93 -31.19
CA PHE A 390 6.04 -4.05 -32.03
C PHE A 390 6.66 -3.55 -33.35
N ASP A 391 7.99 -3.67 -33.47
CA ASP A 391 8.71 -3.54 -34.74
C ASP A 391 9.30 -4.91 -35.10
N GLU A 392 8.89 -5.48 -36.23
CA GLU A 392 9.39 -6.77 -36.74
C GLU A 392 10.91 -6.79 -36.92
N THR A 393 11.55 -5.63 -37.03
CA THR A 393 13.01 -5.47 -37.20
C THR A 393 13.76 -5.31 -35.88
N THR A 394 13.07 -5.05 -34.77
CA THR A 394 13.72 -4.93 -33.47
C THR A 394 14.00 -6.34 -32.91
N THR A 395 15.21 -6.84 -33.17
CA THR A 395 15.82 -7.91 -32.35
C THR A 395 15.97 -7.39 -30.93
N VAL A 396 14.91 -7.51 -30.13
CA VAL A 396 15.03 -7.41 -28.68
C VAL A 396 15.89 -8.60 -28.28
N GLY A 397 17.18 -8.36 -28.07
CA GLY A 397 18.09 -9.37 -27.56
C GLY A 397 17.58 -9.93 -26.24
N ASN A 398 17.91 -11.20 -25.99
CA ASN A 398 17.77 -11.95 -24.74
C ASN A 398 17.23 -11.15 -23.55
N THR A 399 16.04 -11.54 -23.07
CA THR A 399 15.50 -11.29 -21.72
C THR A 399 16.21 -10.19 -20.92
N VAL A 400 16.09 -8.93 -21.35
CA VAL A 400 16.41 -7.82 -20.45
C VAL A 400 15.35 -7.90 -19.35
N LYS A 401 15.77 -8.02 -18.09
CA LYS A 401 14.82 -7.94 -16.97
C LYS A 401 14.14 -6.58 -17.11
N GLU A 402 12.82 -6.52 -17.17
CA GLU A 402 12.05 -5.29 -17.45
C GLU A 402 12.52 -4.10 -16.60
N PHE A 403 12.86 -4.38 -15.34
CA PHE A 403 13.40 -3.40 -14.41
C PHE A 403 14.81 -2.89 -14.77
N GLU A 404 15.68 -3.70 -15.41
CA GLU A 404 16.95 -3.23 -15.95
C GLU A 404 16.73 -2.22 -17.09
N SER A 405 15.75 -2.47 -17.97
CA SER A 405 15.39 -1.52 -19.02
C SER A 405 14.87 -0.20 -18.43
N LEU A 406 13.99 -0.27 -17.43
CA LEU A 406 13.51 0.90 -16.70
C LEU A 406 14.65 1.68 -16.04
N ALA A 407 15.59 0.99 -15.37
CA ALA A 407 16.77 1.59 -14.77
C ALA A 407 17.71 2.26 -15.78
N THR A 408 17.62 1.89 -17.06
CA THR A 408 18.32 2.61 -18.14
C THR A 408 17.57 3.81 -18.70
N GLY A 409 16.34 4.08 -18.25
CA GLY A 409 15.51 5.20 -18.70
C GLY A 409 14.58 4.90 -19.89
N LYS A 410 14.49 3.64 -20.35
CA LYS A 410 13.79 3.28 -21.60
C LYS A 410 12.26 3.10 -21.48
N GLY A 411 11.64 3.54 -20.38
CA GLY A 411 10.20 3.37 -20.15
C GLY A 411 9.77 1.90 -20.01
N HIS A 412 8.46 1.68 -19.85
CA HIS A 412 7.90 0.32 -19.70
C HIS A 412 7.71 -0.36 -21.05
N SER A 413 8.28 -1.56 -21.20
CA SER A 413 8.10 -2.36 -22.41
C SER A 413 6.68 -2.95 -22.54
N TYR A 414 6.00 -3.19 -21.42
CA TYR A 414 4.67 -3.79 -21.41
C TYR A 414 3.63 -2.86 -20.78
N LEU A 415 2.45 -2.84 -21.41
CA LEU A 415 1.24 -2.27 -20.82
C LEU A 415 0.54 -3.34 -19.99
N VAL A 416 0.62 -3.25 -18.67
CA VAL A 416 0.01 -4.24 -17.77
C VAL A 416 -1.46 -3.90 -17.53
N ARG A 417 -2.33 -4.89 -17.75
CA ARG A 417 -3.78 -4.78 -17.54
C ARG A 417 -4.32 -5.96 -16.75
N GLN A 418 -5.26 -5.68 -15.87
CA GLN A 418 -6.07 -6.72 -15.24
C GLN A 418 -7.09 -7.24 -16.24
N VAL A 419 -7.20 -8.56 -16.36
CA VAL A 419 -8.19 -9.21 -17.22
C VAL A 419 -9.61 -8.93 -16.70
N ALA A 420 -10.48 -8.42 -17.57
CA ALA A 420 -11.86 -8.10 -17.22
C ALA A 420 -12.74 -9.36 -17.16
N SER A 421 -12.58 -10.28 -18.12
CA SER A 421 -13.31 -11.54 -18.15
C SER A 421 -12.56 -12.64 -18.89
N ALA A 422 -12.93 -13.90 -18.63
CA ALA A 422 -12.39 -15.07 -19.31
C ALA A 422 -13.51 -15.97 -19.84
N GLY A 423 -13.36 -16.43 -21.08
CA GLY A 423 -14.27 -17.37 -21.72
C GLY A 423 -14.07 -18.80 -21.19
N MET A 424 -15.06 -19.34 -20.48
CA MET A 424 -14.95 -20.68 -19.88
C MET A 424 -15.00 -21.83 -20.89
N ARG A 425 -15.53 -21.61 -22.10
CA ARG A 425 -15.70 -22.66 -23.12
C ARG A 425 -14.54 -22.70 -24.12
N ASP A 426 -14.06 -21.54 -24.50
CA ASP A 426 -13.04 -21.31 -25.53
C ASP A 426 -11.67 -20.93 -24.93
N GLY A 427 -11.62 -20.57 -23.64
CA GLY A 427 -10.38 -20.23 -22.93
C GLY A 427 -9.78 -18.89 -23.33
N SER A 428 -10.56 -18.03 -24.00
CA SER A 428 -10.18 -16.67 -24.36
C SER A 428 -10.16 -15.75 -23.13
N VAL A 429 -9.41 -14.66 -23.21
CA VAL A 429 -9.38 -13.61 -22.18
C VAL A 429 -9.72 -12.27 -22.80
N THR A 430 -10.42 -11.43 -22.04
CA THR A 430 -10.86 -10.10 -22.47
C THR A 430 -10.28 -9.05 -21.54
N MET A 431 -9.55 -8.09 -22.09
CA MET A 431 -9.09 -6.89 -21.40
C MET A 431 -10.24 -5.88 -21.27
N PRO A 432 -10.15 -4.91 -20.34
CA PRO A 432 -11.12 -3.82 -20.25
C PRO A 432 -11.28 -3.14 -21.62
N LYS A 433 -12.53 -2.91 -22.03
CA LYS A 433 -12.84 -2.40 -23.37
C LYS A 433 -12.11 -1.07 -23.62
N GLY A 434 -11.40 -0.99 -24.73
CA GLY A 434 -10.69 0.23 -25.13
C GLY A 434 -9.39 0.51 -24.37
N SER A 435 -8.92 -0.42 -23.52
CA SER A 435 -7.66 -0.30 -22.78
C SER A 435 -6.42 -0.73 -23.58
N VAL A 436 -6.58 -1.66 -24.53
CA VAL A 436 -5.57 -2.17 -25.47
C VAL A 436 -6.30 -2.64 -26.72
N ASP A 437 -5.72 -2.39 -27.90
CA ASP A 437 -6.16 -2.98 -29.17
C ASP A 437 -5.27 -4.19 -29.53
N ILE A 438 -5.85 -5.38 -29.48
CA ILE A 438 -5.18 -6.66 -29.62
C ILE A 438 -5.21 -7.08 -31.08
N CYS A 439 -4.03 -7.19 -31.68
CA CYS A 439 -3.83 -7.73 -33.02
C CYS A 439 -3.05 -9.06 -32.98
N PRO A 440 -3.32 -9.99 -33.91
CA PRO A 440 -2.42 -11.11 -34.15
C PRO A 440 -1.01 -10.61 -34.44
N GLY A 441 0.00 -11.26 -33.86
CA GLY A 441 1.39 -10.89 -33.99
C GLY A 441 1.98 -10.19 -32.77
N MET A 442 1.15 -9.55 -31.94
CA MET A 442 1.61 -8.88 -30.72
C MET A 442 2.21 -9.86 -29.71
N ARG A 443 3.15 -9.38 -28.90
CA ARG A 443 3.71 -10.15 -27.78
C ARG A 443 2.99 -9.87 -26.47
N LEU A 444 2.92 -10.91 -25.66
CA LEU A 444 2.21 -10.94 -24.40
C LEU A 444 3.02 -11.68 -23.34
N ARG A 445 2.96 -11.19 -22.10
CA ARG A 445 3.51 -11.83 -20.90
C ARG A 445 2.50 -11.80 -19.76
N PHE A 446 2.66 -12.73 -18.82
CA PHE A 446 1.89 -12.74 -17.58
C PHE A 446 2.63 -12.01 -16.48
N PHE A 447 1.88 -11.41 -15.58
CA PHE A 447 2.40 -10.60 -14.50
C PHE A 447 1.76 -10.98 -13.17
N VAL A 448 2.50 -10.77 -12.08
CA VAL A 448 2.00 -10.83 -10.71
C VAL A 448 2.34 -9.52 -10.01
N ARG A 449 1.52 -9.14 -9.04
CA ARG A 449 1.84 -8.04 -8.14
C ARG A 449 2.15 -8.61 -6.79
N ASP A 450 3.39 -8.38 -6.39
CA ASP A 450 3.91 -8.66 -5.07
C ASP A 450 4.66 -7.40 -4.59
N SER A 451 4.89 -7.32 -3.28
CA SER A 451 5.46 -6.12 -2.66
C SER A 451 6.94 -5.94 -3.01
N GLU A 452 7.67 -7.01 -3.30
CA GLU A 452 9.09 -7.01 -3.67
C GLU A 452 9.26 -6.52 -5.11
N GLY A 453 8.53 -7.08 -6.07
CA GLY A 453 8.52 -6.65 -7.46
C GLY A 453 8.06 -5.19 -7.62
N ALA A 454 7.08 -4.75 -6.82
CA ALA A 454 6.65 -3.36 -6.83
C ALA A 454 7.72 -2.39 -6.25
N LYS A 455 8.51 -2.83 -5.25
CA LYS A 455 9.68 -2.09 -4.73
C LYS A 455 10.78 -1.98 -5.77
N GLU A 456 11.13 -3.10 -6.39
CA GLU A 456 12.18 -3.18 -7.42
C GLU A 456 11.83 -2.30 -8.63
N GLU A 457 10.59 -2.37 -9.11
CA GLU A 457 10.12 -1.53 -10.21
C GLU A 457 10.23 -0.04 -9.87
N LEU A 458 9.78 0.34 -8.67
CA LEU A 458 9.81 1.74 -8.23
C LEU A 458 11.26 2.25 -8.13
N ALA A 459 12.17 1.46 -7.54
CA ALA A 459 13.59 1.79 -7.48
C ALA A 459 14.23 1.91 -8.88
N ALA A 460 13.89 0.99 -9.79
CA ALA A 460 14.36 1.02 -11.17
C ALA A 460 13.86 2.28 -11.91
N LEU A 461 12.59 2.64 -11.74
CA LEU A 461 11.99 3.84 -12.34
C LEU A 461 12.73 5.12 -11.91
N TRP A 462 12.99 5.27 -10.61
CA TRP A 462 13.72 6.43 -10.07
C TRP A 462 15.21 6.44 -10.43
N THR A 463 15.84 5.26 -10.53
CA THR A 463 17.20 5.11 -11.06
C THR A 463 17.28 5.57 -12.51
N GLY A 464 16.32 5.15 -13.35
CA GLY A 464 16.22 5.58 -14.75
C GLY A 464 16.05 7.10 -14.88
N TYR A 465 15.20 7.69 -14.05
CA TYR A 465 15.02 9.15 -13.98
C TYR A 465 16.34 9.88 -13.68
N LYS A 466 17.09 9.45 -12.66
CA LYS A 466 18.39 10.06 -12.32
C LYS A 466 19.40 9.90 -13.44
N LYS A 467 19.41 8.75 -14.10
CA LYS A 467 20.29 8.50 -15.23
C LYS A 467 20.02 9.44 -16.40
N ILE A 468 18.74 9.61 -16.79
CA ILE A 468 18.34 10.57 -17.83
C ILE A 468 18.77 11.99 -17.44
N ALA A 469 18.51 12.39 -16.19
CA ALA A 469 18.89 13.72 -15.71
C ALA A 469 20.41 13.96 -15.75
N LEU A 470 21.22 12.94 -15.45
CA LEU A 470 22.67 13.00 -15.56
C LEU A 470 23.14 13.06 -17.03
N GLU A 471 22.54 12.25 -17.91
CA GLU A 471 22.85 12.26 -19.35
C GLU A 471 22.53 13.63 -19.97
N GLU A 472 21.36 14.21 -19.66
CA GLU A 472 20.99 15.57 -20.07
C GLU A 472 22.02 16.61 -19.60
N ALA A 473 22.52 16.47 -18.37
CA ALA A 473 23.56 17.36 -17.83
C ALA A 473 24.91 17.19 -18.55
N PHE A 474 25.31 15.97 -18.90
CA PHE A 474 26.54 15.71 -19.67
C PHE A 474 26.45 16.23 -21.12
N GLU A 475 25.27 16.23 -21.72
CA GLU A 475 25.02 16.79 -23.05
C GLU A 475 25.02 18.33 -23.07
N GLY A 476 25.22 18.98 -21.91
CA GLY A 476 25.24 20.44 -21.79
C GLY A 476 23.86 21.08 -21.95
N LYS A 477 22.77 20.31 -21.81
CA LYS A 477 21.42 20.86 -21.70
C LYS A 477 21.25 21.51 -20.32
N THR A 478 20.37 22.50 -20.24
CA THR A 478 19.95 23.09 -18.96
C THR A 478 19.45 21.97 -18.03
N MET A 479 20.07 21.84 -16.85
CA MET A 479 19.75 20.80 -15.90
C MET A 479 18.35 21.06 -15.33
N PHE A 480 17.41 20.16 -15.57
CA PHE A 480 16.07 20.23 -14.98
C PHE A 480 16.18 20.18 -13.45
N ARG A 481 15.62 21.18 -12.77
CA ARG A 481 15.62 21.28 -11.30
C ARG A 481 14.24 20.98 -10.74
N PRO A 482 14.03 19.81 -10.10
CA PRO A 482 12.78 19.49 -9.44
C PRO A 482 12.46 20.50 -8.35
N ALA A 483 11.28 21.12 -8.44
CA ALA A 483 10.72 21.95 -7.39
C ALA A 483 9.76 21.18 -6.48
N ALA A 484 9.05 20.21 -7.04
CA ALA A 484 8.16 19.34 -6.28
C ALA A 484 8.01 17.96 -6.92
N CYS A 485 7.48 17.02 -6.12
CA CYS A 485 6.91 15.78 -6.61
C CYS A 485 5.49 15.60 -6.05
N LEU A 486 4.54 15.25 -6.92
CA LEU A 486 3.23 14.73 -6.50
C LEU A 486 3.27 13.20 -6.52
N THR A 487 3.14 12.59 -5.35
CA THR A 487 3.09 11.14 -5.16
C THR A 487 1.64 10.70 -4.99
N LEU A 488 1.12 9.95 -5.95
CA LEU A 488 -0.29 9.56 -6.04
C LEU A 488 -0.40 8.03 -6.12
N PRO A 489 -0.20 7.30 -5.00
CA PRO A 489 -0.42 5.86 -4.95
C PRO A 489 -1.91 5.51 -5.03
N THR A 490 -2.22 4.32 -5.54
CA THR A 490 -3.56 3.74 -5.39
C THR A 490 -3.77 3.12 -4.00
N MET A 491 -5.03 3.01 -3.57
CA MET A 491 -5.43 2.49 -2.24
C MET A 491 -5.00 1.04 -1.94
N ASP A 492 -4.53 0.30 -2.95
CA ASP A 492 -3.98 -1.05 -2.81
C ASP A 492 -2.46 -1.06 -2.65
N ARG A 493 -1.77 0.08 -2.82
CA ARG A 493 -0.31 0.18 -2.80
C ARG A 493 0.30 0.63 -1.48
N GLY A 494 -0.43 1.31 -0.60
CA GLY A 494 0.09 1.79 0.69
C GLY A 494 0.38 0.68 1.70
N GLN A 495 -0.17 0.81 2.91
CA GLN A 495 0.00 -0.18 3.97
C GLN A 495 -0.41 -1.60 3.52
N LYS A 496 -1.38 -1.72 2.60
CA LYS A 496 -1.87 -3.01 2.10
C LYS A 496 -0.87 -3.81 1.27
N LEU A 497 -0.01 -3.15 0.48
CA LEU A 497 0.98 -3.83 -0.35
C LEU A 497 2.34 -3.85 0.35
N PHE A 498 2.80 -2.71 0.87
CA PHE A 498 4.15 -2.59 1.41
C PHE A 498 4.26 -2.88 2.91
N GLY A 499 3.15 -2.89 3.64
CA GLY A 499 3.12 -3.23 5.07
C GLY A 499 3.54 -2.10 6.02
N ASP A 500 3.76 -0.88 5.51
CA ASP A 500 4.25 0.24 6.31
C ASP A 500 3.24 0.76 7.34
N ARG A 501 3.75 1.41 8.39
CA ARG A 501 2.92 1.97 9.46
C ARG A 501 2.32 3.32 9.04
N PRO A 502 1.06 3.65 9.39
CA PRO A 502 0.51 4.98 9.22
C PRO A 502 1.39 6.04 9.91
N GLY A 503 1.71 7.14 9.23
CA GLY A 503 2.57 8.19 9.77
C GLY A 503 4.08 7.93 9.66
N SER A 504 4.49 6.86 8.98
CA SER A 504 5.89 6.68 8.56
C SER A 504 6.13 7.39 7.22
N GLY A 505 7.40 7.52 6.81
CA GLY A 505 7.76 8.16 5.55
C GLY A 505 7.23 7.48 4.28
N GLY A 506 6.53 6.35 4.43
CA GLY A 506 5.90 5.56 3.36
C GLY A 506 6.90 4.98 2.38
N LEU A 507 6.62 3.81 1.80
CA LEU A 507 7.54 3.29 0.78
C LEU A 507 7.61 4.20 -0.44
N GLU A 508 6.46 4.64 -0.96
CA GLU A 508 6.43 5.42 -2.20
C GLU A 508 6.99 6.81 -1.98
N SER A 509 6.44 7.58 -1.03
CA SER A 509 6.99 8.91 -0.75
C SER A 509 8.42 8.85 -0.20
N GLY A 510 8.79 7.80 0.53
CA GLY A 510 10.14 7.61 1.05
C GLY A 510 11.17 7.41 -0.05
N ILE A 511 10.89 6.56 -1.05
CA ILE A 511 11.77 6.39 -2.22
C ILE A 511 11.87 7.71 -3.00
N VAL A 512 10.76 8.44 -3.19
CA VAL A 512 10.80 9.76 -3.84
C VAL A 512 11.75 10.70 -3.09
N THR A 513 11.62 10.79 -1.76
CA THR A 513 12.45 11.66 -0.91
C THR A 513 13.91 11.24 -0.90
N GLU A 514 14.21 9.94 -0.96
CA GLU A 514 15.58 9.41 -1.09
C GLU A 514 16.25 9.87 -2.39
N TYR A 515 15.54 9.79 -3.52
CA TYR A 515 16.11 10.13 -4.83
C TYR A 515 16.14 11.65 -5.07
N LEU A 516 15.07 12.38 -4.74
CA LEU A 516 15.00 13.83 -4.99
C LEU A 516 15.66 14.67 -3.89
N GLY A 517 15.84 14.09 -2.70
CA GLY A 517 16.32 14.78 -1.50
C GLY A 517 15.20 15.45 -0.71
N SER A 518 15.42 15.66 0.59
CA SER A 518 14.45 16.22 1.54
C SER A 518 14.04 17.68 1.28
N ARG A 519 14.72 18.38 0.37
CA ARG A 519 14.41 19.78 0.01
C ARG A 519 13.39 19.92 -1.10
N VAL A 520 13.11 18.85 -1.84
CA VAL A 520 12.07 18.85 -2.88
C VAL A 520 10.73 18.56 -2.22
N SER A 521 9.77 19.49 -2.34
CA SER A 521 8.46 19.34 -1.72
C SER A 521 7.74 18.12 -2.29
N ASN A 522 7.50 17.11 -1.46
CA ASN A 522 6.73 15.92 -1.82
C ASN A 522 5.34 15.95 -1.15
N SER A 523 4.30 15.71 -1.93
CA SER A 523 2.90 15.76 -1.46
C SER A 523 2.01 14.89 -2.32
N GLY A 524 0.77 14.65 -1.89
CA GLY A 524 -0.21 13.92 -2.69
C GLY A 524 -1.27 13.22 -1.84
N CYS A 525 -1.78 12.10 -2.34
CA CYS A 525 -2.86 11.37 -1.70
C CYS A 525 -3.01 9.96 -2.27
N PHE A 526 -3.73 9.11 -1.54
CA PHE A 526 -4.12 7.79 -2.01
C PHE A 526 -5.42 7.85 -2.82
N ASN A 527 -5.47 7.13 -3.94
CA ASN A 527 -6.52 7.27 -4.95
C ASN A 527 -7.11 5.93 -5.39
N ASN A 528 -8.26 5.93 -6.07
CA ASN A 528 -8.87 4.71 -6.62
C ASN A 528 -8.31 4.33 -8.00
N GLY A 529 -7.51 5.22 -8.59
CA GLY A 529 -6.86 5.05 -9.86
C GLY A 529 -6.04 6.28 -10.19
N VAL A 530 -5.10 6.13 -11.10
CA VAL A 530 -4.27 7.21 -11.63
C VAL A 530 -4.31 7.17 -13.14
N PHE A 531 -4.03 8.29 -13.77
CA PHE A 531 -3.89 8.34 -15.22
C PHE A 531 -2.78 9.29 -15.63
N ALA A 532 -1.99 8.86 -16.61
CA ALA A 532 -0.96 9.60 -17.30
C ALA A 532 -0.50 8.76 -18.50
N SER A 533 0.41 9.32 -19.30
CA SER A 533 1.18 8.51 -20.24
C SER A 533 2.11 7.56 -19.47
N LEU A 534 2.26 6.34 -19.98
CA LEU A 534 3.17 5.35 -19.41
C LEU A 534 4.63 5.63 -19.79
N ASP A 535 4.87 6.29 -20.93
CA ASP A 535 6.20 6.69 -21.37
C ASP A 535 6.48 8.15 -20.99
N PRO A 536 7.60 8.41 -20.27
CA PRO A 536 8.04 9.76 -19.99
C PRO A 536 8.18 10.57 -21.30
N GLY A 537 7.51 11.72 -21.38
CA GLY A 537 7.59 12.63 -22.53
C GLY A 537 6.63 12.33 -23.69
N VAL A 538 5.89 11.22 -23.66
CA VAL A 538 4.79 10.98 -24.61
C VAL A 538 3.52 11.67 -24.14
N CYS A 539 2.89 12.44 -25.02
CA CYS A 539 1.76 13.31 -24.67
C CYS A 539 0.40 12.81 -25.17
N SER A 540 0.35 11.82 -26.07
CA SER A 540 -0.86 11.44 -26.81
C SER A 540 -1.53 10.11 -26.38
N GLU A 541 -0.99 9.41 -25.37
CA GLU A 541 -1.46 8.08 -24.94
C GLU A 541 -1.81 8.05 -23.45
N THR A 542 -2.75 8.88 -23.01
CA THR A 542 -3.15 8.93 -21.59
C THR A 542 -4.00 7.72 -21.24
N SER A 543 -3.53 6.92 -20.29
CA SER A 543 -4.21 5.68 -19.86
C SER A 543 -4.58 5.72 -18.39
N VAL A 544 -5.70 5.06 -18.04
CA VAL A 544 -6.10 4.85 -16.64
C VAL A 544 -5.50 3.56 -16.08
N PHE A 545 -4.97 3.65 -14.87
CA PHE A 545 -4.38 2.56 -14.12
C PHE A 545 -5.07 2.46 -12.76
N GLY A 546 -5.84 1.39 -12.56
CA GLY A 546 -6.60 1.15 -11.31
C GLY A 546 -5.76 0.70 -10.13
N SER A 547 -4.50 0.34 -10.39
CA SER A 547 -3.55 -0.08 -9.37
C SER A 547 -2.13 0.27 -9.79
N ALA A 548 -1.70 1.50 -9.56
CA ALA A 548 -0.38 1.99 -9.91
C ALA A 548 0.00 3.17 -9.01
N GLY A 549 1.29 3.44 -8.89
CA GLY A 549 1.79 4.68 -8.29
C GLY A 549 2.07 5.68 -9.41
N LEU A 550 1.53 6.89 -9.30
CA LEU A 550 1.89 7.99 -10.19
C LEU A 550 2.79 8.98 -9.43
N HIS A 551 3.97 9.24 -9.98
CA HIS A 551 4.94 10.21 -9.44
C HIS A 551 5.13 11.32 -10.46
N VAL A 552 4.81 12.55 -10.08
CA VAL A 552 4.84 13.69 -11.00
C VAL A 552 5.88 14.69 -10.54
N VAL A 553 7.01 14.74 -11.24
CA VAL A 553 8.08 15.69 -10.94
C VAL A 553 7.80 17.01 -11.67
N ILE A 554 7.81 18.11 -10.93
CA ILE A 554 7.46 19.45 -11.44
C ILE A 554 8.62 20.41 -11.18
N GLY A 555 8.96 21.25 -12.16
CA GLY A 555 10.00 22.28 -12.05
C GLY A 555 9.93 23.31 -13.18
N PRO A 556 10.76 24.37 -13.16
CA PRO A 556 10.84 25.33 -14.27
C PRO A 556 11.36 24.68 -15.55
N LYS A 557 10.99 25.26 -16.70
CA LYS A 557 11.57 24.95 -18.01
C LYS A 557 12.92 25.65 -18.19
N SER A 558 13.05 26.84 -17.60
CA SER A 558 14.25 27.67 -17.62
C SER A 558 15.21 27.38 -16.44
N ASP A 559 16.37 28.04 -16.42
CA ASP A 559 17.33 28.02 -15.29
C ASP A 559 16.85 28.80 -14.04
N ARG A 560 15.54 29.10 -13.94
CA ARG A 560 14.95 29.82 -12.81
C ARG A 560 15.28 29.15 -11.49
N HIS A 561 15.53 29.99 -10.49
CA HIS A 561 15.77 29.54 -9.12
C HIS A 561 14.51 28.87 -8.52
N VAL A 562 14.73 27.77 -7.79
CA VAL A 562 13.68 27.04 -7.06
C VAL A 562 13.82 27.37 -5.57
N TRP A 563 12.75 27.88 -4.96
CA TRP A 563 12.72 28.18 -3.52
C TRP A 563 13.06 26.94 -2.69
N GLY A 564 13.97 27.08 -1.73
CA GLY A 564 14.49 25.96 -0.92
C GLY A 564 15.77 25.30 -1.44
N SER A 565 16.27 25.66 -2.63
CA SER A 565 17.42 24.98 -3.26
C SER A 565 18.83 25.52 -2.90
N GLU A 566 18.96 26.72 -2.33
CA GLU A 566 20.29 27.31 -2.08
C GLU A 566 20.99 26.80 -0.81
N GLY A 567 22.02 25.98 -1.00
CA GLY A 567 23.09 25.77 -0.03
C GLY A 567 23.81 24.43 -0.15
N PHE A 568 24.75 24.30 -1.11
CA PHE A 568 26.14 23.83 -0.91
C PHE A 568 26.92 23.77 -2.24
N GLU A 569 27.82 24.73 -2.45
CA GLU A 569 29.08 24.44 -3.12
C GLU A 569 30.00 23.78 -2.07
N GLY A 570 30.53 22.59 -2.37
CA GLY A 570 31.73 22.05 -1.72
C GLY A 570 31.53 20.93 -0.70
N SER A 571 31.50 19.68 -1.18
CA SER A 571 32.41 18.62 -0.71
C SER A 571 32.10 17.32 -1.44
N GLU A 572 32.98 16.92 -2.36
CA GLU A 572 33.14 15.51 -2.72
C GLU A 572 33.51 14.74 -1.45
N GLN A 573 32.58 13.94 -0.94
CA GLN A 573 32.88 12.85 -0.03
C GLN A 573 32.50 11.55 -0.71
N THR A 574 33.53 10.74 -0.91
CA THR A 574 33.54 9.39 -1.44
C THR A 574 32.48 8.53 -0.76
N ALA A 575 31.57 7.97 -1.57
CA ALA A 575 30.66 6.92 -1.15
C ALA A 575 31.46 5.68 -0.77
N ASP A 576 31.35 5.27 0.49
CA ASP A 576 31.82 3.98 0.97
C ASP A 576 30.71 2.96 0.67
N ASP A 577 30.94 2.11 -0.32
CA ASP A 577 30.14 0.94 -0.65
C ASP A 577 30.28 -0.10 0.47
N SER A 578 29.32 -0.19 1.38
CA SER A 578 28.98 -1.43 2.11
C SER A 578 27.78 -1.26 3.03
N ASP A 579 26.58 -1.68 2.59
CA ASP A 579 25.82 -2.76 3.25
C ASP A 579 24.50 -3.07 2.51
N PRO A 580 23.95 -4.30 2.66
CA PRO A 580 23.09 -4.95 1.68
C PRO A 580 21.58 -4.72 1.89
N ALA A 581 20.82 -5.04 0.85
CA ALA A 581 19.35 -5.04 0.78
C ALA A 581 18.66 -5.77 1.96
N PRO A 582 17.46 -5.33 2.40
CA PRO A 582 16.74 -5.98 3.48
C PRO A 582 16.08 -7.29 2.99
N VAL A 583 16.60 -8.39 3.51
CA VAL A 583 16.04 -9.75 3.41
C VAL A 583 14.94 -9.91 4.47
N SER A 584 13.78 -10.46 4.11
CA SER A 584 12.76 -10.94 5.06
C SER A 584 13.42 -11.80 6.14
N PRO A 585 13.13 -11.61 7.45
CA PRO A 585 13.82 -12.37 8.48
C PRO A 585 13.39 -13.84 8.39
N SER A 586 14.23 -14.65 7.74
CA SER A 586 14.32 -16.07 8.07
C SER A 586 14.84 -16.13 9.51
N LEU A 587 13.95 -16.47 10.44
CA LEU A 587 14.32 -16.71 11.84
C LEU A 587 15.47 -17.71 11.87
N LYS A 588 16.64 -17.28 12.36
CA LYS A 588 17.76 -18.19 12.62
C LYS A 588 17.24 -19.31 13.53
N LYS A 589 17.48 -20.58 13.18
CA LYS A 589 17.18 -21.77 13.99
C LYS A 589 17.96 -21.76 15.32
N VAL A 590 17.59 -20.87 16.23
CA VAL A 590 17.91 -20.96 17.65
C VAL A 590 16.64 -21.48 18.30
N ALA A 591 16.71 -22.65 18.95
CA ALA A 591 15.55 -23.23 19.62
C ALA A 591 14.99 -22.22 20.65
N ALA A 592 13.67 -22.08 20.70
CA ALA A 592 13.03 -21.17 21.65
C ALA A 592 13.43 -21.57 23.09
N PRO A 593 13.61 -20.59 24.00
CA PRO A 593 13.92 -20.88 25.39
C PRO A 593 12.77 -21.69 26.02
N ARG A 594 13.15 -22.70 26.79
CA ARG A 594 12.24 -23.65 27.43
C ARG A 594 12.44 -23.61 28.95
N ASP A 595 11.39 -23.84 29.72
CA ASP A 595 11.48 -23.95 31.18
C ASP A 595 11.94 -25.35 31.63
N GLU A 596 12.01 -25.58 32.94
CA GLU A 596 12.44 -26.87 33.52
C GLU A 596 11.55 -28.05 33.13
N ASP A 597 10.31 -27.78 32.71
CA ASP A 597 9.34 -28.78 32.27
C ASP A 597 9.31 -28.93 30.73
N GLY A 598 10.14 -28.17 30.01
CA GLY A 598 10.19 -28.18 28.55
C GLY A 598 9.10 -27.34 27.88
N GLU A 599 8.45 -26.42 28.59
CA GLU A 599 7.44 -25.51 28.03
C GLU A 599 8.07 -24.25 27.45
N LEU A 600 7.41 -23.66 26.44
CA LEU A 600 7.88 -22.42 25.79
C LEU A 600 7.88 -21.25 26.78
N VAL A 601 9.04 -20.59 26.89
CA VAL A 601 9.19 -19.35 27.66
C VAL A 601 9.01 -18.17 26.73
N LEU A 602 7.80 -17.63 26.70
CA LEU A 602 7.47 -16.44 25.91
C LEU A 602 7.83 -15.17 26.68
N LYS A 603 8.47 -14.21 26.03
CA LYS A 603 8.70 -12.89 26.63
C LYS A 603 7.63 -11.93 26.14
N ARG A 604 6.96 -11.29 27.09
CA ARG A 604 6.22 -10.05 26.82
C ARG A 604 7.20 -9.01 26.29
N ARG A 605 6.76 -8.16 25.36
CA ARG A 605 7.62 -7.06 24.91
C ARG A 605 7.96 -6.21 26.13
N GLU A 606 9.25 -5.99 26.40
CA GLU A 606 9.65 -5.10 27.50
C GLU A 606 9.03 -3.72 27.24
N VAL A 607 8.27 -3.20 28.21
CA VAL A 607 7.62 -1.87 28.15
C VAL A 607 8.65 -0.73 28.19
N GLN A 608 9.94 -1.02 28.01
CA GLN A 608 11.01 -0.04 27.90
C GLN A 608 11.70 -0.11 26.54
N SER A 609 11.26 0.76 25.63
CA SER A 609 12.20 1.63 24.93
C SER A 609 11.56 3.00 24.83
N GLY A 610 11.68 3.77 25.91
CA GLY A 610 11.41 5.21 25.86
C GLY A 610 12.23 5.84 24.74
N ARG A 611 11.68 6.89 24.12
CA ARG A 611 12.38 7.76 23.17
C ARG A 611 13.82 8.01 23.64
N ALA A 612 14.76 8.01 22.69
CA ALA A 612 16.07 8.59 22.95
C ALA A 612 15.89 10.02 23.47
N ILE A 613 16.34 10.28 24.69
CA ILE A 613 16.40 11.63 25.24
C ILE A 613 17.79 12.16 24.90
N SER A 614 17.86 13.15 24.02
CA SER A 614 19.10 13.87 23.78
C SER A 614 19.30 14.91 24.87
N VAL A 615 20.40 14.80 25.61
CA VAL A 615 20.88 15.86 26.52
C VAL A 615 22.17 16.43 25.93
N SER A 616 21.97 17.55 25.22
CA SER A 616 22.86 18.63 24.76
C SER A 616 24.29 18.37 24.26
N THR A 617 24.99 17.29 24.62
CA THR A 617 26.41 17.12 24.25
C THR A 617 26.93 15.68 24.34
N ILE A 618 26.10 14.70 24.72
CA ILE A 618 26.50 13.28 24.71
C ILE A 618 25.35 12.45 24.12
N ASN A 619 25.57 11.90 22.92
CA ASN A 619 24.70 10.86 22.37
C ASN A 619 24.93 9.56 23.13
N TRP A 620 23.98 9.18 23.98
CA TRP A 620 23.87 7.79 24.43
C TRP A 620 23.03 7.03 23.40
N SER A 621 23.68 6.20 22.58
CA SER A 621 23.01 5.04 22.01
C SER A 621 23.18 3.89 23.00
N VAL A 622 22.10 3.54 23.71
CA VAL A 622 22.00 2.16 24.16
C VAL A 622 21.85 1.37 22.86
N ALA A 623 22.81 0.51 22.55
CA ALA A 623 22.65 -0.46 21.48
C ALA A 623 21.43 -1.32 21.85
N GLY A 624 20.26 -0.92 21.37
CA GLY A 624 19.05 -1.71 21.50
C GLY A 624 19.33 -2.98 20.72
N LYS A 625 19.60 -4.08 21.43
CA LYS A 625 19.34 -5.39 20.84
C LYS A 625 17.86 -5.37 20.55
N GLU A 626 17.48 -5.15 19.29
CA GLU A 626 16.10 -5.38 18.89
C GLU A 626 15.74 -6.78 19.36
N ALA A 627 14.77 -6.86 20.29
CA ALA A 627 14.28 -8.15 20.72
C ALA A 627 13.65 -8.79 19.48
N VAL A 628 14.19 -9.93 19.05
CA VAL A 628 13.63 -10.75 17.98
C VAL A 628 12.81 -11.85 18.65
N PRO A 629 11.58 -12.13 18.18
CA PRO A 629 10.78 -13.19 18.78
C PRO A 629 11.48 -14.53 18.55
N THR A 630 11.50 -15.36 19.58
CA THR A 630 12.15 -16.67 19.58
C THR A 630 11.24 -17.81 19.12
N SER A 631 9.93 -17.54 19.01
CA SER A 631 8.93 -18.47 18.48
C SER A 631 7.84 -17.71 17.70
N GLN A 632 7.05 -18.43 16.90
CA GLN A 632 5.92 -17.83 16.19
C GLN A 632 4.83 -17.35 17.16
N LEU A 633 4.52 -18.10 18.23
CA LEU A 633 3.58 -17.62 19.24
C LEU A 633 4.07 -16.33 19.93
N GLU A 634 5.37 -16.18 20.17
CA GLU A 634 5.94 -14.94 20.71
C GLU A 634 5.80 -13.77 19.73
N TYR A 635 6.02 -13.99 18.44
CA TYR A 635 5.76 -12.99 17.41
C TYR A 635 4.30 -12.54 17.42
N PHE A 636 3.34 -13.49 17.41
CA PHE A 636 1.93 -13.18 17.44
C PHE A 636 1.49 -12.49 18.74
N LEU A 637 2.13 -12.82 19.86
CA LEU A 637 1.92 -12.14 21.14
C LEU A 637 2.28 -10.64 21.03
N TRP A 638 3.40 -10.30 20.40
CA TRP A 638 3.85 -8.91 20.26
C TRP A 638 2.99 -8.10 19.26
N GLU A 639 2.56 -8.74 18.17
CA GLU A 639 1.61 -8.13 17.25
C GLU A 639 0.26 -7.88 17.93
N LYS A 640 -0.21 -8.84 18.75
CA LYS A 640 -1.44 -8.68 19.53
C LYS A 640 -1.33 -7.58 20.59
N GLU A 641 -0.18 -7.42 21.23
CA GLU A 641 0.07 -6.29 22.15
C GLU A 641 -0.09 -4.96 21.42
N THR A 642 0.51 -4.85 20.24
CA THR A 642 0.42 -3.66 19.40
C THR A 642 -1.02 -3.40 18.94
N GLU A 643 -1.76 -4.44 18.56
CA GLU A 643 -3.19 -4.35 18.21
C GLU A 643 -4.02 -3.83 19.39
N VAL A 644 -3.87 -4.43 20.57
CA VAL A 644 -4.66 -4.05 21.75
C VAL A 644 -4.32 -2.65 22.23
N ASP A 645 -3.07 -2.22 22.13
CA ASP A 645 -2.67 -0.85 22.49
C ASP A 645 -3.31 0.18 21.56
N ARG A 646 -3.31 -0.05 20.24
CA ARG A 646 -4.06 0.78 19.29
C ARG A 646 -5.56 0.82 19.61
N LEU A 647 -6.14 -0.33 20.00
CA LEU A 647 -7.56 -0.38 20.39
C LEU A 647 -7.84 0.41 21.66
N ARG A 648 -6.92 0.42 22.64
CA ARG A 648 -7.02 1.18 23.88
C ARG A 648 -6.82 2.67 23.67
N GLU A 649 -5.95 3.06 22.76
CA GLU A 649 -5.75 4.46 22.36
C GLU A 649 -7.01 5.01 21.71
N ARG A 650 -7.62 4.26 20.79
CA ARG A 650 -8.87 4.66 20.13
C ARG A 650 -10.06 4.69 21.09
N ASN A 651 -10.14 3.72 21.99
CA ASN A 651 -11.22 3.61 22.96
C ASN A 651 -10.66 3.19 24.33
N PRO A 652 -10.45 4.14 25.27
CA PRO A 652 -9.86 3.84 26.57
C PRO A 652 -10.64 2.77 27.35
N LEU A 653 -9.94 2.04 28.22
CA LEU A 653 -10.54 0.95 29.02
C LEU A 653 -11.78 1.41 29.81
N ALA A 654 -11.78 2.63 30.35
CA ALA A 654 -12.92 3.18 31.09
C ALA A 654 -14.19 3.27 30.22
N ASN A 655 -14.03 3.67 28.96
CA ASN A 655 -15.13 3.77 28.01
C ASN A 655 -15.63 2.39 27.59
N ILE A 656 -14.72 1.45 27.29
CA ILE A 656 -15.11 0.06 27.00
C ILE A 656 -15.85 -0.59 28.19
N LEU A 657 -15.40 -0.35 29.42
CA LEU A 657 -16.10 -0.82 30.63
C LEU A 657 -17.51 -0.24 30.72
N SER A 658 -17.66 1.07 30.49
CA SER A 658 -18.95 1.75 30.50
C SER A 658 -19.87 1.21 29.40
N ASN A 659 -19.35 1.07 28.18
CA ASN A 659 -20.10 0.58 27.03
C ASN A 659 -20.52 -0.89 27.23
N CYS A 660 -19.64 -1.73 27.77
CA CYS A 660 -19.95 -3.12 28.08
C CYS A 660 -21.04 -3.21 29.17
N LYS A 661 -20.97 -2.38 30.21
CA LYS A 661 -22.05 -2.28 31.21
C LYS A 661 -23.37 -1.84 30.58
N ALA A 662 -23.37 -0.79 29.76
CA ALA A 662 -24.57 -0.33 29.07
C ALA A 662 -25.14 -1.40 28.13
N PHE A 663 -24.27 -2.11 27.42
CA PHE A 663 -24.64 -3.24 26.57
C PHE A 663 -25.35 -4.34 27.36
N MET A 664 -24.83 -4.71 28.53
CA MET A 664 -25.45 -5.72 29.41
C MET A 664 -26.71 -5.22 30.13
N MET A 665 -26.97 -3.91 30.18
CA MET A 665 -28.24 -3.39 30.72
C MET A 665 -29.42 -3.61 29.76
N ASN A 666 -29.17 -3.84 28.47
CA ASN A 666 -30.22 -4.25 27.53
C ASN A 666 -30.70 -5.67 27.90
N PRO A 667 -32.01 -5.90 28.17
CA PRO A 667 -32.55 -7.22 28.51
C PRO A 667 -32.19 -8.34 27.53
N GLU A 668 -32.08 -8.03 26.23
CA GLU A 668 -31.73 -9.01 25.19
C GLU A 668 -30.27 -9.48 25.30
N ASN A 669 -29.39 -8.63 25.85
CA ASN A 669 -27.96 -8.88 25.98
C ASN A 669 -27.54 -9.17 27.42
N ALA A 670 -28.47 -9.15 28.38
CA ALA A 670 -28.19 -9.26 29.80
C ALA A 670 -27.59 -10.61 30.21
N LYS A 671 -27.85 -11.67 29.42
CA LYS A 671 -27.32 -13.02 29.64
C LYS A 671 -26.71 -13.57 28.36
N THR A 672 -25.61 -14.29 28.54
CA THR A 672 -25.01 -15.17 27.54
C THR A 672 -25.82 -16.45 27.41
N LEU A 673 -25.69 -17.13 26.27
CA LEU A 673 -26.17 -18.50 26.10
C LEU A 673 -25.23 -19.50 26.79
N ASP A 674 -25.76 -20.66 27.17
CA ASP A 674 -24.97 -21.71 27.82
C ASP A 674 -24.23 -22.58 26.78
N TRP A 675 -22.98 -22.18 26.49
CA TRP A 675 -22.08 -22.85 25.57
C TRP A 675 -21.66 -24.24 26.06
N VAL A 676 -21.29 -24.40 27.33
CA VAL A 676 -20.89 -25.70 27.89
C VAL A 676 -22.08 -26.65 28.02
N GLY A 677 -23.25 -26.15 28.44
CA GLY A 677 -24.46 -26.96 28.53
C GLY A 677 -24.91 -27.50 27.17
N ALA A 678 -24.79 -26.70 26.10
CA ALA A 678 -25.09 -27.15 24.74
C ALA A 678 -24.16 -28.29 24.29
N ILE A 679 -22.86 -28.19 24.60
CA ILE A 679 -21.88 -29.23 24.29
C ILE A 679 -22.18 -30.51 25.07
N ARG A 680 -22.40 -30.40 26.39
CA ARG A 680 -22.69 -31.56 27.26
C ARG A 680 -23.95 -32.29 26.83
N LYS A 681 -25.00 -31.54 26.46
CA LYS A 681 -26.23 -32.14 25.94
C LYS A 681 -26.00 -32.88 24.63
N SER A 682 -25.16 -32.33 23.75
CA SER A 682 -24.82 -33.00 22.49
C SER A 682 -23.96 -34.25 22.74
N SER A 683 -23.04 -34.20 23.72
CA SER A 683 -22.12 -35.30 24.02
C SER A 683 -22.81 -36.57 24.54
N GLU A 684 -24.03 -36.45 25.10
CA GLU A 684 -24.88 -37.59 25.48
C GLU A 684 -25.25 -38.50 24.30
N SER A 685 -25.28 -37.95 23.08
CA SER A 685 -25.63 -38.67 21.84
C SER A 685 -24.43 -39.02 20.96
N GLY A 686 -23.21 -38.72 21.42
CA GLY A 686 -21.98 -38.84 20.63
C GLY A 686 -21.20 -37.53 20.63
N LEU A 687 -19.96 -37.55 20.12
CA LEU A 687 -19.04 -36.41 20.21
C LEU A 687 -19.65 -35.10 19.67
N ALA A 688 -19.68 -34.05 20.50
CA ALA A 688 -20.24 -32.76 20.13
C ALA A 688 -19.39 -32.07 19.07
N THR A 689 -20.00 -31.65 17.95
CA THR A 689 -19.28 -30.95 16.88
C THR A 689 -19.43 -29.44 17.03
N ILE A 690 -18.29 -28.74 17.09
CA ILE A 690 -18.19 -27.28 17.22
C ILE A 690 -17.45 -26.75 15.98
N PRO A 691 -18.16 -26.44 14.89
CA PRO A 691 -17.51 -25.92 13.71
C PRO A 691 -16.99 -24.50 13.96
N GLU A 692 -15.83 -24.20 13.38
CA GLU A 692 -15.12 -22.95 13.56
C GLU A 692 -15.18 -22.08 12.30
N PHE A 693 -15.64 -20.85 12.49
CA PHE A 693 -15.51 -19.75 11.54
C PHE A 693 -14.07 -19.24 11.55
N LYS A 694 -13.27 -19.74 10.61
CA LYS A 694 -11.84 -19.44 10.47
C LYS A 694 -11.49 -19.10 9.02
N ARG A 695 -10.85 -17.95 8.81
CA ARG A 695 -10.51 -17.44 7.45
C ARG A 695 -9.20 -17.99 6.93
N ALA A 696 -8.18 -18.03 7.79
CA ALA A 696 -6.84 -18.47 7.45
C ALA A 696 -6.23 -19.31 8.59
N ASP A 697 -5.18 -20.05 8.27
CA ASP A 697 -4.28 -20.69 9.23
C ASP A 697 -2.86 -20.20 8.97
N PRO A 698 -2.04 -19.90 10.01
CA PRO A 698 -0.69 -19.36 9.84
C PRO A 698 0.19 -20.17 8.88
N ASN A 699 0.02 -21.50 8.87
CA ASN A 699 0.86 -22.40 8.07
C ASN A 699 0.21 -22.85 6.76
N ILE A 700 -1.10 -22.63 6.57
CA ILE A 700 -1.84 -23.07 5.38
C ILE A 700 -2.31 -21.87 4.54
N GLY A 701 -2.23 -20.66 5.09
CA GLY A 701 -2.80 -19.45 4.49
C GLY A 701 -4.33 -19.50 4.53
N SER A 702 -4.98 -18.92 3.52
CA SER A 702 -6.45 -18.83 3.47
C SER A 702 -7.11 -20.21 3.33
N LEU A 703 -8.02 -20.54 4.25
CA LEU A 703 -8.70 -21.84 4.28
C LEU A 703 -9.79 -21.98 3.21
N ARG A 704 -10.32 -20.85 2.70
CA ARG A 704 -11.44 -20.83 1.75
C ARG A 704 -11.28 -19.69 0.75
N LYS A 705 -11.53 -19.96 -0.53
CA LYS A 705 -11.51 -18.93 -1.61
C LYS A 705 -12.57 -17.83 -1.41
N ARG A 706 -13.68 -18.14 -0.74
CA ARG A 706 -14.74 -17.20 -0.35
C ARG A 706 -15.14 -17.50 1.09
N TYR A 707 -15.16 -16.46 1.92
CA TYR A 707 -15.55 -16.56 3.32
C TYR A 707 -16.84 -15.79 3.53
N LEU A 708 -17.97 -16.49 3.38
CA LEU A 708 -19.30 -15.91 3.53
C LEU A 708 -19.94 -16.49 4.79
N ILE A 709 -20.03 -15.67 5.84
CA ILE A 709 -20.53 -16.06 7.16
C ILE A 709 -21.95 -16.62 7.09
N THR A 710 -22.82 -16.02 6.28
CA THR A 710 -24.21 -16.47 6.13
C THR A 710 -24.31 -17.88 5.57
N GLN A 711 -23.54 -18.20 4.52
CA GLN A 711 -23.52 -19.55 3.94
C GLN A 711 -22.99 -20.58 4.94
N LEU A 712 -21.90 -20.22 5.63
CA LEU A 712 -21.30 -21.06 6.67
C LEU A 712 -22.23 -21.31 7.85
N ALA A 713 -22.95 -20.27 8.28
CA ALA A 713 -23.94 -20.36 9.33
C ALA A 713 -25.04 -21.36 8.97
N ASP A 714 -25.53 -21.33 7.73
CA ASP A 714 -26.56 -22.26 7.27
C ASP A 714 -26.00 -23.69 7.18
N GLU A 715 -24.80 -23.88 6.62
CA GLU A 715 -24.10 -25.18 6.59
C GLU A 715 -23.94 -25.79 7.98
N PHE A 716 -23.51 -24.98 8.97
CA PHE A 716 -23.26 -25.45 10.32
C PHE A 716 -24.55 -25.75 11.09
N LYS A 717 -25.61 -24.97 10.88
CA LYS A 717 -26.95 -25.26 11.42
C LYS A 717 -27.50 -26.56 10.85
N GLU A 718 -27.45 -26.74 9.53
CA GLU A 718 -27.89 -27.98 8.87
C GLU A 718 -27.08 -29.20 9.34
N GLY A 719 -25.78 -29.00 9.53
CA GLY A 719 -24.84 -29.98 10.09
C GLY A 719 -25.13 -30.37 11.55
N GLY A 720 -26.00 -29.63 12.26
CA GLY A 720 -26.37 -29.93 13.65
C GLY A 720 -25.32 -29.51 14.67
N ALA A 721 -24.59 -28.42 14.41
CA ALA A 721 -23.64 -27.85 15.36
C ALA A 721 -24.27 -27.61 16.74
N ALA A 722 -23.62 -28.09 17.79
CA ALA A 722 -24.07 -27.89 19.17
C ALA A 722 -23.78 -26.46 19.67
N ALA A 723 -22.62 -25.94 19.26
CA ALA A 723 -22.16 -24.59 19.48
C ALA A 723 -21.23 -24.20 18.32
N LEU A 724 -20.86 -22.93 18.22
CA LEU A 724 -19.96 -22.44 17.18
C LEU A 724 -18.70 -21.84 17.82
N SER A 725 -17.58 -21.92 17.10
CA SER A 725 -16.37 -21.14 17.40
C SER A 725 -16.18 -20.08 16.33
N VAL A 726 -15.82 -18.85 16.71
CA VAL A 726 -15.54 -17.76 15.77
C VAL A 726 -14.18 -17.19 16.06
N ASN A 727 -13.29 -17.28 15.07
CA ASN A 727 -11.97 -16.74 15.20
C ASN A 727 -11.99 -15.21 15.03
N CYS A 728 -11.54 -14.50 16.06
CA CYS A 728 -11.53 -13.05 16.13
C CYS A 728 -10.10 -12.47 15.99
N ASP A 729 -9.09 -13.32 15.81
CA ASP A 729 -7.69 -12.90 15.73
C ASP A 729 -7.32 -12.49 14.29
N GLY A 730 -7.05 -11.20 14.09
CA GLY A 730 -6.72 -10.65 12.77
C GLY A 730 -5.35 -11.04 12.23
N VAL A 731 -4.37 -11.34 13.09
CA VAL A 731 -2.97 -11.55 12.68
C VAL A 731 -2.68 -13.02 12.43
N MET A 732 -3.09 -13.91 13.34
CA MET A 732 -2.87 -15.35 13.20
C MET A 732 -3.82 -16.00 12.20
N PHE A 733 -5.09 -15.59 12.20
CA PHE A 733 -6.15 -16.34 11.52
C PHE A 733 -7.02 -15.47 10.60
N GLY A 734 -6.71 -14.18 10.49
CA GLY A 734 -7.38 -13.21 9.62
C GLY A 734 -8.79 -12.81 10.07
N GLY A 735 -9.21 -13.20 11.28
CA GLY A 735 -10.54 -12.98 11.84
C GLY A 735 -10.75 -11.58 12.40
N SER A 736 -11.94 -11.32 12.94
CA SER A 736 -12.27 -10.03 13.53
C SER A 736 -13.44 -10.13 14.53
N PRO A 737 -13.55 -9.25 15.54
CA PRO A 737 -14.74 -9.18 16.39
C PRO A 737 -16.04 -8.89 15.61
N GLU A 738 -15.95 -8.21 14.46
CA GLU A 738 -17.06 -8.00 13.55
C GLU A 738 -17.57 -9.32 12.94
N ASP A 739 -16.70 -10.32 12.75
CA ASP A 739 -17.13 -11.66 12.33
C ASP A 739 -18.01 -12.32 13.41
N LEU A 740 -17.70 -12.11 14.69
CA LEU A 740 -18.50 -12.62 15.80
C LEU A 740 -19.90 -11.98 15.84
N GLU A 741 -20.00 -10.67 15.59
CA GLU A 741 -21.27 -9.95 15.49
C GLU A 741 -22.13 -10.49 14.34
N ASN A 742 -21.52 -10.65 13.16
CA ASN A 742 -22.20 -11.20 11.98
C ASN A 742 -22.66 -12.65 12.21
N VAL A 743 -21.86 -13.47 12.89
CA VAL A 743 -22.23 -14.85 13.24
C VAL A 743 -23.36 -14.85 14.28
N ARG A 744 -23.33 -13.97 15.29
CA ARG A 744 -24.43 -13.81 16.25
C ARG A 744 -25.74 -13.45 15.55
N GLU A 745 -25.69 -12.50 14.62
CA GLU A 745 -26.87 -12.10 13.85
C GLU A 745 -27.41 -13.26 13.00
N ALA A 746 -26.51 -14.00 12.34
CA ALA A 746 -26.89 -15.16 11.53
C ALA A 746 -27.39 -16.34 12.39
N CYS A 747 -26.85 -16.54 13.58
CA CYS A 747 -27.07 -17.69 14.47
C CYS A 747 -27.49 -17.26 15.89
N PRO A 748 -28.63 -16.57 16.07
CA PRO A 748 -28.98 -15.96 17.36
C PRO A 748 -29.14 -16.97 18.50
N ASN A 749 -29.54 -18.21 18.18
CA ASN A 749 -29.85 -19.25 19.16
C ASN A 749 -28.71 -20.25 19.40
N LEU A 750 -27.57 -20.12 18.70
CA LEU A 750 -26.42 -21.00 18.92
C LEU A 750 -25.40 -20.30 19.83
N PRO A 751 -24.87 -21.00 20.85
CA PRO A 751 -23.81 -20.44 21.69
C PRO A 751 -22.52 -20.23 20.90
N LEU A 752 -21.83 -19.10 21.13
CA LEU A 752 -20.61 -18.71 20.40
C LEU A 752 -19.38 -18.64 21.33
N LEU A 753 -18.34 -19.41 20.99
CA LEU A 753 -16.99 -19.24 21.51
C LEU A 753 -16.25 -18.21 20.66
N ALA A 754 -15.79 -17.13 21.28
CA ALA A 754 -14.83 -16.22 20.66
C ALA A 754 -13.42 -16.76 20.84
N SER A 755 -12.79 -17.14 19.74
CA SER A 755 -11.42 -17.64 19.69
C SER A 755 -10.45 -16.52 19.28
N ASP A 756 -9.64 -16.03 20.20
CA ASP A 756 -8.66 -14.95 20.00
C ASP A 756 -7.39 -15.22 20.83
N LEU A 757 -6.28 -14.55 20.54
CA LEU A 757 -5.13 -14.51 21.45
C LEU A 757 -5.40 -13.49 22.55
N ILE A 758 -6.17 -13.89 23.56
CA ILE A 758 -6.52 -13.01 24.68
C ILE A 758 -5.31 -12.84 25.59
N ILE A 759 -4.74 -11.64 25.57
CA ILE A 759 -3.59 -11.27 26.41
C ILE A 759 -3.93 -10.18 27.43
N TYR A 760 -5.02 -9.45 27.22
CA TYR A 760 -5.46 -8.39 28.11
C TYR A 760 -6.98 -8.38 28.34
N PRO A 761 -7.44 -7.98 29.54
CA PRO A 761 -8.87 -7.88 29.85
C PRO A 761 -9.69 -7.03 28.89
N TYR A 762 -9.05 -6.04 28.25
CA TYR A 762 -9.68 -5.15 27.28
C TYR A 762 -10.40 -5.95 26.17
N GLN A 763 -9.74 -6.99 25.65
CA GLN A 763 -10.31 -7.86 24.60
C GLN A 763 -11.57 -8.56 25.10
N ILE A 764 -11.59 -9.03 26.36
CA ILE A 764 -12.73 -9.76 26.94
C ILE A 764 -14.00 -8.89 26.92
N TYR A 765 -13.90 -7.61 27.30
CA TYR A 765 -15.04 -6.68 27.25
C TYR A 765 -15.51 -6.44 25.80
N LYS A 766 -14.57 -6.31 24.86
CA LYS A 766 -14.88 -6.12 23.44
C LYS A 766 -15.59 -7.35 22.87
N LEU A 767 -15.05 -8.55 23.09
CA LEU A 767 -15.66 -9.82 22.67
C LEU A 767 -17.06 -10.02 23.28
N ARG A 768 -17.25 -9.64 24.55
CA ARG A 768 -18.58 -9.69 25.18
C ARG A 768 -19.60 -8.82 24.46
N MET A 769 -19.22 -7.60 24.10
CA MET A 769 -20.08 -6.66 23.36
C MET A 769 -20.35 -7.12 21.93
N SER A 770 -19.40 -7.83 21.32
CA SER A 770 -19.55 -8.42 19.99
C SER A 770 -20.36 -9.73 19.97
N GLY A 771 -20.90 -10.15 21.12
CA GLY A 771 -21.85 -11.27 21.20
C GLY A 771 -21.29 -12.63 21.63
N ALA A 772 -20.08 -12.65 22.22
CA ALA A 772 -19.48 -13.86 22.78
C ALA A 772 -20.32 -14.43 23.95
N ASP A 773 -20.44 -15.76 24.00
CA ASP A 773 -20.95 -16.50 25.16
C ASP A 773 -19.83 -17.18 25.94
N ALA A 774 -18.77 -17.58 25.22
CA ALA A 774 -17.56 -18.14 25.78
C ALA A 774 -16.32 -17.49 25.16
N ILE A 775 -15.19 -17.56 25.87
CA ILE A 775 -13.88 -17.10 25.41
C ILE A 775 -12.83 -18.20 25.59
N ASN A 776 -11.79 -18.18 24.76
CA ASN A 776 -10.62 -19.05 24.93
C ASN A 776 -9.46 -18.33 25.63
N LEU A 777 -8.65 -19.07 26.39
CA LEU A 777 -7.38 -18.61 26.94
C LEU A 777 -6.30 -19.61 26.55
N VAL A 778 -5.20 -19.15 25.96
CA VAL A 778 -4.08 -20.03 25.57
C VAL A 778 -3.12 -20.16 26.75
N ALA A 779 -3.00 -21.38 27.29
CA ALA A 779 -2.16 -21.64 28.46
C ALA A 779 -0.67 -21.36 28.19
N ALA A 780 -0.19 -21.61 26.96
CA ALA A 780 1.18 -21.28 26.56
C ALA A 780 1.46 -19.76 26.58
N ALA A 781 0.47 -18.93 26.21
CA ALA A 781 0.58 -17.48 26.14
C ALA A 781 0.35 -16.75 27.49
N SER A 782 -0.07 -17.49 28.52
CA SER A 782 -0.58 -16.91 29.77
C SER A 782 0.17 -17.45 30.99
N THR A 783 0.35 -16.58 31.99
CA THR A 783 0.78 -17.02 33.32
C THR A 783 -0.43 -17.54 34.13
N PRO A 784 -0.22 -18.31 35.21
CA PRO A 784 -1.32 -18.76 36.08
C PRO A 784 -2.18 -17.60 36.60
N LYS A 785 -1.56 -16.43 36.86
CA LYS A 785 -2.26 -15.22 37.30
C LYS A 785 -3.12 -14.65 36.18
N ASP A 786 -2.59 -14.57 34.95
CA ASP A 786 -3.34 -14.04 33.80
C ASP A 786 -4.57 -14.89 33.52
N ILE A 787 -4.43 -16.23 33.58
CA ILE A 787 -5.56 -17.16 33.42
C ILE A 787 -6.61 -16.90 34.50
N LEU A 788 -6.20 -16.83 35.77
CA LEU A 788 -7.13 -16.57 36.88
C LEU A 788 -7.86 -15.23 36.74
N TYR A 789 -7.14 -14.16 36.39
CA TYR A 789 -7.72 -12.82 36.24
C TYR A 789 -8.68 -12.75 35.05
N SER A 790 -8.26 -13.22 33.88
CA SER A 790 -9.09 -13.26 32.68
C SER A 790 -10.33 -14.11 32.88
N ALA A 791 -10.19 -15.27 33.55
CA ALA A 791 -11.32 -16.12 33.88
C ALA A 791 -12.31 -15.42 34.82
N LYS A 792 -11.85 -14.78 35.91
CA LYS A 792 -12.72 -14.00 36.81
C LYS A 792 -13.45 -12.88 36.10
N ILE A 793 -12.79 -12.19 35.17
CA ILE A 793 -13.41 -11.12 34.37
C ILE A 793 -14.46 -11.71 33.43
N GLY A 794 -14.13 -12.80 32.73
CA GLY A 794 -15.10 -13.52 31.89
C GLY A 794 -16.35 -13.91 32.68
N LYS A 795 -16.18 -14.54 33.84
CA LYS A 795 -17.28 -14.89 34.75
C LYS A 795 -18.12 -13.71 35.20
N SER A 796 -17.48 -12.58 35.51
CA SER A 796 -18.21 -11.36 35.90
C SER A 796 -19.07 -10.78 34.78
N LEU A 797 -18.76 -11.10 33.52
CA LEU A 797 -19.49 -10.71 32.32
C LEU A 797 -20.48 -11.79 31.84
N GLY A 798 -20.60 -12.91 32.57
CA GLY A 798 -21.40 -14.07 32.20
C GLY A 798 -20.75 -14.99 31.15
N LEU A 799 -19.51 -14.73 30.75
CA LEU A 799 -18.81 -15.58 29.77
C LEU A 799 -18.35 -16.89 30.39
N GLN A 800 -18.45 -17.97 29.62
CA GLN A 800 -17.79 -19.24 29.93
C GLN A 800 -16.33 -19.23 29.45
N VAL A 801 -15.46 -19.94 30.15
CA VAL A 801 -14.00 -19.86 29.94
C VAL A 801 -13.45 -21.22 29.54
N CYS A 802 -12.92 -21.30 28.32
CA CYS A 802 -12.22 -22.46 27.79
C CYS A 802 -10.71 -22.23 27.82
N VAL A 803 -9.93 -23.11 28.45
CA VAL A 803 -8.46 -23.01 28.41
C VAL A 803 -7.90 -23.99 27.40
N CYS A 804 -7.12 -23.49 26.44
CA CYS A 804 -6.44 -24.31 25.45
C CYS A 804 -5.05 -24.71 25.93
N VAL A 805 -4.75 -26.02 25.87
CA VAL A 805 -3.48 -26.63 26.24
C VAL A 805 -2.95 -27.49 25.10
N ASN A 806 -1.63 -27.54 24.90
CA ASN A 806 -0.99 -28.43 23.93
C ASN A 806 0.07 -29.35 24.56
N SER A 807 0.19 -29.35 25.88
CA SER A 807 1.11 -30.21 26.64
C SER A 807 0.58 -30.46 28.05
N VAL A 808 0.93 -31.62 28.61
CA VAL A 808 0.55 -32.04 29.97
C VAL A 808 1.16 -31.13 31.04
N ALA A 809 2.37 -30.60 30.82
CA ALA A 809 3.03 -29.72 31.79
C ALA A 809 2.23 -28.43 32.07
N GLN A 810 1.42 -27.98 31.10
CA GLN A 810 0.60 -26.77 31.24
C GLN A 810 -0.51 -26.89 32.29
N PHE A 811 -0.90 -28.11 32.70
CA PHE A 811 -1.87 -28.31 33.78
C PHE A 811 -1.38 -27.77 35.14
N LYS A 812 -0.06 -27.66 35.36
CA LYS A 812 0.50 -26.99 36.56
C LYS A 812 0.02 -25.55 36.70
N LYS A 813 -0.26 -24.86 35.58
CA LYS A 813 -0.80 -23.49 35.59
C LYS A 813 -2.25 -23.43 36.07
N LEU A 814 -2.96 -24.57 36.04
CA LEU A 814 -4.39 -24.67 36.34
C LEU A 814 -4.68 -25.32 37.70
N GLU A 815 -3.72 -26.06 38.27
CA GLU A 815 -3.86 -26.84 39.50
C GLU A 815 -4.42 -26.03 40.68
N ASN A 816 -4.02 -24.76 40.79
CA ASN A 816 -4.41 -23.87 41.88
C ASN A 816 -5.69 -23.06 41.61
N LEU A 817 -6.37 -23.27 40.48
CA LEU A 817 -7.64 -22.60 40.20
C LEU A 817 -8.77 -23.23 41.03
N ASP A 818 -9.66 -22.39 41.57
CA ASP A 818 -10.83 -22.85 42.30
C ASP A 818 -11.86 -23.50 41.36
N ALA A 819 -12.66 -24.43 41.90
CA ALA A 819 -13.76 -25.05 41.16
C ALA A 819 -14.70 -23.98 40.55
N GLY A 820 -15.06 -24.16 39.27
CA GLY A 820 -15.93 -23.24 38.53
C GLY A 820 -15.27 -21.98 37.97
N VAL A 821 -13.95 -21.79 38.11
CA VAL A 821 -13.22 -20.68 37.44
C VAL A 821 -13.12 -20.90 35.93
N ILE A 822 -12.85 -22.14 35.53
CA ILE A 822 -12.81 -22.58 34.13
C ILE A 822 -13.97 -23.55 33.87
N ASP A 823 -14.50 -23.54 32.65
CA ASP A 823 -15.65 -24.36 32.26
C ASP A 823 -15.28 -25.45 31.25
N ALA A 824 -14.24 -25.22 30.46
CA ALA A 824 -13.76 -26.19 29.48
C ALA A 824 -12.24 -26.20 29.34
N ILE A 825 -11.70 -27.34 28.90
CA ILE A 825 -10.34 -27.51 28.41
C ILE A 825 -10.39 -27.92 26.94
N SER A 826 -9.61 -27.24 26.10
CA SER A 826 -9.37 -27.66 24.72
C SER A 826 -7.96 -28.24 24.60
N CYS A 827 -7.85 -29.51 24.21
CA CYS A 827 -6.58 -30.19 23.98
C CYS A 827 -6.18 -30.00 22.51
N SER A 828 -5.12 -29.25 22.25
CA SER A 828 -4.71 -28.84 20.91
C SER A 828 -3.65 -29.76 20.32
N ASN A 829 -3.88 -30.21 19.09
CA ASN A 829 -2.84 -30.83 18.27
C ASN A 829 -1.86 -29.81 17.68
N ARG A 830 -2.03 -28.51 17.93
CA ARG A 830 -1.13 -27.47 17.45
C ARG A 830 0.13 -27.34 18.33
N GLU A 831 1.27 -27.24 17.69
CA GLU A 831 2.52 -26.83 18.34
C GLU A 831 2.56 -25.30 18.35
N TRP A 832 2.79 -24.69 19.51
CA TRP A 832 2.79 -23.23 19.62
C TRP A 832 4.11 -22.60 19.18
N GLU A 833 5.22 -23.36 19.15
CA GLU A 833 6.52 -22.80 18.75
C GLU A 833 6.54 -22.38 17.28
N ASP A 834 6.00 -23.22 16.40
CA ASP A 834 6.02 -23.08 14.94
C ASP A 834 4.63 -23.17 14.29
N MET A 835 3.57 -23.17 15.12
CA MET A 835 2.16 -23.30 14.72
C MET A 835 1.83 -24.60 13.97
N SER A 836 2.74 -25.59 13.93
CA SER A 836 2.56 -26.83 13.18
C SER A 836 1.45 -27.70 13.77
N LEU A 837 0.81 -28.53 12.95
CA LEU A 837 -0.25 -29.44 13.39
C LEU A 837 0.26 -30.87 13.46
N ASP A 838 0.04 -31.52 14.61
CA ASP A 838 0.24 -32.96 14.74
C ASP A 838 -0.86 -33.71 13.96
N ALA A 839 -0.52 -34.14 12.75
CA ALA A 839 -1.42 -34.90 11.88
C ALA A 839 -1.73 -36.31 12.40
N THR A 840 -0.95 -36.84 13.35
CA THR A 840 -1.23 -38.14 13.99
C THR A 840 -2.28 -38.02 15.09
N GLY A 841 -2.49 -36.82 15.60
CA GLY A 841 -3.41 -36.51 16.69
C GLY A 841 -3.02 -37.10 18.05
N GLN A 842 -1.82 -37.69 18.15
CA GLN A 842 -1.32 -38.34 19.36
C GLN A 842 -1.00 -37.34 20.46
N ARG A 843 -0.66 -36.09 20.13
CA ARG A 843 -0.49 -35.01 21.11
C ARG A 843 -1.76 -34.82 21.93
N ALA A 844 -2.91 -34.54 21.31
CA ALA A 844 -4.16 -34.35 22.04
C ALA A 844 -4.59 -35.62 22.78
N ILE A 845 -4.44 -36.81 22.18
CA ILE A 845 -4.76 -38.09 22.84
C ILE A 845 -3.90 -38.30 24.10
N GLY A 846 -2.60 -37.97 24.04
CA GLY A 846 -1.70 -38.04 25.19
C GLY A 846 -2.14 -37.14 26.34
N ILE A 847 -2.60 -35.93 26.02
CA ILE A 847 -3.17 -35.00 27.01
C ILE A 847 -4.47 -35.55 27.60
N LEU A 848 -5.36 -36.11 26.78
CA LEU A 848 -6.62 -36.72 27.23
C LEU A 848 -6.40 -37.88 28.21
N LYS A 849 -5.38 -38.71 27.96
CA LYS A 849 -5.02 -39.88 28.80
C LYS A 849 -4.15 -39.53 30.01
N SER A 850 -3.80 -38.26 30.20
CA SER A 850 -2.90 -37.81 31.28
C SER A 850 -3.53 -37.92 32.68
N ALA A 851 -2.71 -38.16 33.70
CA ALA A 851 -3.16 -38.20 35.09
C ALA A 851 -3.56 -36.81 35.59
N GLU A 852 -2.94 -35.77 35.03
CA GLU A 852 -3.14 -34.37 35.33
C GLU A 852 -4.53 -33.91 34.92
N LEU A 853 -4.98 -34.23 33.69
CA LEU A 853 -6.35 -33.94 33.26
C LEU A 853 -7.38 -34.69 34.12
N LYS A 854 -7.11 -35.96 34.45
CA LYS A 854 -7.98 -36.74 35.34
C LYS A 854 -8.14 -36.07 36.71
N THR A 855 -7.03 -35.65 37.30
CA THR A 855 -7.01 -34.93 38.60
C THR A 855 -7.77 -33.61 38.51
N LEU A 856 -7.60 -32.86 37.41
CA LEU A 856 -8.34 -31.63 37.18
C LEU A 856 -9.85 -31.88 37.08
N ARG A 857 -10.29 -32.93 36.37
CA ARG A 857 -11.71 -33.31 36.28
C ARG A 857 -12.29 -33.74 37.62
N GLU A 858 -11.53 -34.42 38.47
CA GLU A 858 -11.98 -34.79 39.82
C GLU A 858 -12.23 -33.54 40.69
N LYS A 859 -11.40 -32.50 40.53
CA LYS A 859 -11.56 -31.21 41.21
C LYS A 859 -12.66 -30.33 40.57
N HIS A 860 -12.89 -30.48 39.27
CA HIS A 860 -13.86 -29.72 38.46
C HIS A 860 -14.80 -30.68 37.72
N PRO A 861 -15.79 -31.29 38.40
CA PRO A 861 -16.63 -32.34 37.82
C PRO A 861 -17.48 -31.86 36.63
N ASP A 862 -17.75 -30.55 36.54
CA ASP A 862 -18.48 -29.91 35.45
C ASP A 862 -17.57 -29.47 34.28
N LEU A 863 -16.28 -29.79 34.30
CA LEU A 863 -15.35 -29.38 33.27
C LEU A 863 -15.61 -30.15 31.97
N VAL A 864 -15.89 -29.43 30.89
CA VAL A 864 -16.01 -30.03 29.56
C VAL A 864 -14.65 -30.18 28.89
N VAL A 865 -14.39 -31.34 28.30
CA VAL A 865 -13.11 -31.63 27.63
C VAL A 865 -13.31 -31.71 26.13
N LEU A 866 -12.56 -30.88 25.41
CA LEU A 866 -12.60 -30.74 23.96
C LEU A 866 -11.24 -31.07 23.36
N ILE A 867 -11.25 -31.30 22.06
CA ILE A 867 -10.05 -31.35 21.23
C ILE A 867 -10.11 -30.30 20.12
N GLU A 868 -8.95 -29.85 19.66
CA GLU A 868 -8.83 -28.95 18.51
C GLU A 868 -7.60 -29.25 17.66
N GLY A 869 -7.66 -28.85 16.39
CA GLY A 869 -6.55 -28.94 15.43
C GLY A 869 -6.42 -30.32 14.77
N GLY A 870 -6.33 -30.34 13.43
CA GLY A 870 -5.98 -31.55 12.67
C GLY A 870 -7.02 -32.68 12.66
N VAL A 871 -8.28 -32.40 13.00
CA VAL A 871 -9.32 -33.42 13.09
C VAL A 871 -9.98 -33.66 11.73
N SER A 872 -9.73 -34.82 11.12
CA SER A 872 -10.20 -35.08 9.75
C SER A 872 -10.68 -36.50 9.44
N THR A 873 -10.61 -37.47 10.37
CA THR A 873 -11.02 -38.86 10.12
C THR A 873 -11.99 -39.39 11.17
N GLU A 874 -12.96 -40.21 10.77
CA GLU A 874 -13.93 -40.83 11.69
C GLU A 874 -13.23 -41.72 12.74
N ALA A 875 -12.23 -42.51 12.33
CA ALA A 875 -11.45 -43.34 13.25
C ALA A 875 -10.75 -42.53 14.36
N TYR A 876 -10.29 -41.33 14.05
CA TYR A 876 -9.70 -40.44 15.06
C TYR A 876 -10.76 -39.86 15.99
N LEU A 877 -11.96 -39.55 15.49
CA LEU A 877 -13.09 -39.10 16.30
C LEU A 877 -13.56 -40.18 17.30
N ASP A 878 -13.52 -41.44 16.90
CA ASP A 878 -13.80 -42.56 17.80
C ASP A 878 -12.71 -42.69 18.89
N GLU A 879 -11.42 -42.61 18.49
CA GLU A 879 -10.30 -42.75 19.44
C GLU A 879 -10.27 -41.63 20.50
N VAL A 880 -10.58 -40.39 20.11
CA VAL A 880 -10.64 -39.26 21.06
C VAL A 880 -11.87 -39.30 21.95
N ALA A 881 -13.01 -39.82 21.45
CA ALA A 881 -14.18 -40.07 22.27
C ALA A 881 -13.90 -41.16 23.32
N GLU A 882 -13.24 -42.26 22.93
CA GLU A 882 -12.77 -43.30 23.86
C GLU A 882 -11.74 -42.78 24.88
N ALA A 883 -10.90 -41.83 24.46
CA ALA A 883 -9.96 -41.14 25.35
C ALA A 883 -10.65 -40.13 26.30
N GLY A 884 -11.96 -39.90 26.15
CA GLY A 884 -12.78 -39.14 27.09
C GLY A 884 -13.06 -37.68 26.69
N ALA A 885 -12.88 -37.32 25.42
CA ALA A 885 -13.33 -36.04 24.88
C ALA A 885 -14.86 -36.02 24.71
N GLU A 886 -15.47 -34.88 25.02
CA GLU A 886 -16.92 -34.66 24.88
C GLU A 886 -17.28 -33.89 23.61
N GLY A 887 -16.30 -33.20 23.01
CA GLY A 887 -16.51 -32.48 21.77
C GLY A 887 -15.22 -32.16 21.01
N VAL A 888 -15.41 -31.68 19.79
CA VAL A 888 -14.33 -31.33 18.85
C VAL A 888 -14.59 -29.96 18.24
N ILE A 889 -13.56 -29.11 18.25
CA ILE A 889 -13.53 -27.85 17.50
C ILE A 889 -12.89 -28.11 16.12
N ILE A 890 -13.67 -27.92 15.05
CA ILE A 890 -13.24 -28.21 13.68
C ILE A 890 -13.24 -26.92 12.85
N GLY A 891 -12.05 -26.47 12.42
CA GLY A 891 -11.89 -25.33 11.50
C GLY A 891 -11.41 -25.78 10.12
N SER A 892 -10.10 -25.95 9.96
CA SER A 892 -9.46 -26.32 8.68
C SER A 892 -9.92 -27.66 8.11
N GLY A 893 -10.41 -28.59 8.95
CA GLY A 893 -11.00 -29.85 8.47
C GLY A 893 -12.24 -29.65 7.58
N LEU A 894 -13.02 -28.59 7.81
CA LEU A 894 -14.28 -28.30 7.10
C LEU A 894 -14.10 -27.73 5.69
N SER A 895 -12.89 -27.34 5.29
CA SER A 895 -12.62 -26.83 3.93
C SER A 895 -12.44 -27.93 2.88
N SER A 896 -12.31 -29.19 3.31
CA SER A 896 -12.28 -30.36 2.44
C SER A 896 -13.69 -30.95 2.26
N ALA A 897 -14.08 -31.29 1.03
CA ALA A 897 -15.42 -31.80 0.70
C ALA A 897 -15.84 -33.08 1.46
N LEU A 898 -14.90 -33.77 2.13
CA LEU A 898 -15.18 -34.92 2.99
C LEU A 898 -15.81 -34.57 4.34
N ALA A 899 -15.49 -33.41 4.94
CA ALA A 899 -15.92 -33.09 6.31
C ALA A 899 -17.40 -32.68 6.42
N LEU A 900 -17.99 -32.12 5.36
CA LEU A 900 -19.44 -31.87 5.28
C LEU A 900 -20.26 -33.17 5.20
N GLN A 901 -19.66 -34.28 4.74
CA GLN A 901 -20.26 -35.62 4.78
C GLN A 901 -20.13 -36.26 6.18
N ALA A 902 -19.02 -36.06 6.88
CA ALA A 902 -18.83 -36.56 8.25
C ALA A 902 -19.88 -35.98 9.22
N GLY A 903 -20.20 -34.68 9.11
CA GLY A 903 -21.31 -34.07 9.86
C GLY A 903 -22.70 -34.68 9.57
N ARG A 904 -22.90 -35.26 8.37
CA ARG A 904 -24.13 -36.01 8.02
C ARG A 904 -24.11 -37.46 8.53
N SER A 905 -22.93 -38.09 8.66
CA SER A 905 -22.77 -39.45 9.20
C SER A 905 -22.93 -39.50 10.73
N ILE A 906 -22.59 -38.44 11.47
CA ILE A 906 -22.73 -38.40 12.94
C ILE A 906 -24.21 -38.47 13.39
N LYS A 907 -25.17 -38.12 12.52
CA LYS A 907 -26.62 -38.33 12.76
C LYS A 907 -27.12 -39.75 12.41
N ARG A 908 -26.26 -40.65 11.92
CA ARG A 908 -26.58 -42.07 11.68
C ARG A 908 -25.83 -42.95 12.69
N ASN A 909 -26.22 -42.86 13.96
CA ASN A 909 -26.27 -43.99 14.89
C ASN A 909 -27.29 -43.69 15.99
#